data_AF-A0A0C9MNA8-F1
#
_entry.id   AF-A0A0C9MNA8-F1
#
_cell.length_a   1.000
_cell.length_b   1.000
_cell.length_c   1.000
_cell.angle_alpha   90.00
_cell.angle_beta   90.00
_cell.angle_gamma   90.00
#
_symmetry.space_group_name_H-M   'P 1'
#
loop_
_entity.id
_entity.type
_entity.pdbx_description
1 polymer ?
#
loop_
_entity_poly.entity_id
_entity_poly.type
_entity_poly.pdbx_seq_one_letter_code
_entity_poly.pdbx_strand_id
1 'polypeptide(L)'
;MSGHGRNSSVHIEEELAQIRRYEDFSTTDWVRDAILERYRQSSVQNSNVNDNSWRAWWHLTFESTESWIVVLLVGAAIGLMSALIAIVTDWLSDIKLGYCSSAWWLNQKFCCWEIEDGSGSCNDWTTWSEFVHLGPDVYFVKWLFYVMWATLFATTCAYLVKRYAPYAAGSGISEIKCIIAGFVMKGFLGGWTLVMKSIGLTMAVASNLSIGKEGPSVHMACCVGNVISRCFKKFKTSKAEMREILTASSAAGVAVAFGSPIGGVLFALEEMSTHFPNRTMWKSFFCAMIATIVLQAMNPFRTGKLVMFQVSYDRDWHFFEYLFVLVIGLFGGLYGALVIKYNLIVAQFRKNVLRNYPIAEAAMLAFVTAILAYPNVFLRIDMTEIMGILFRECEGAGTENYYGLCDKSETGRMVLLLFVATALRCFGTIMTYGARVPCGIFVPSMAIGATFGRMIGLLVKSWQESDPEFFLFASCRPDMPCITPGTYAFLGAAAALCGVMRITVSVVVIMFELTGQITYILPTMIALMITRAVGGWFGSGGIADRYIRLNGYPILENDEKVFNVPVSHVMQENMTVMTAAGMTFKDIESILENTNFQGFPVVDDSRSMILIGYIGRSELRYLIEKAKVNKKAHDDTICRFTPDGDEPEILTNLGLDEGDHIDDTNRDLRGSSEVLDFGAYMDQTPITVHPKLYLETVMDMFKQLGPRVVLLEERGKLRGLVTVKDVLKYEARIDSTEATSNIQYTRECGGVFDKFSSWLSRRDLSRRPAQQEYTQLQNRSSLEVNESHELDGRL
;
A
#
# COMPACT_ATOMS: atom_id res chain seq x y z
N MET A 1 6.53 41.20 -20.45
CA MET A 1 7.32 39.99 -20.79
C MET A 1 8.18 39.44 -19.62
N SER A 2 7.92 39.74 -18.34
CA SER A 2 8.70 39.15 -17.21
C SER A 2 7.96 38.09 -16.37
N GLY A 3 6.76 37.66 -16.79
CA GLY A 3 5.93 36.70 -16.05
C GLY A 3 6.05 35.24 -16.49
N HIS A 4 6.62 34.96 -17.66
CA HIS A 4 6.74 33.58 -18.19
C HIS A 4 7.96 32.82 -17.67
N GLY A 5 9.09 33.51 -17.40
CA GLY A 5 10.33 32.86 -16.95
C GLY A 5 10.31 32.35 -15.50
N ARG A 6 9.39 32.85 -14.65
CA ARG A 6 9.33 32.50 -13.23
C ARG A 6 8.52 31.23 -12.95
N ASN A 7 7.55 30.90 -13.80
CA ASN A 7 6.82 29.63 -13.71
C ASN A 7 7.62 28.46 -14.30
N SER A 8 8.37 28.68 -15.39
CA SER A 8 9.26 27.66 -15.95
C SER A 8 10.40 27.28 -15.02
N SER A 9 10.99 28.25 -14.29
CA SER A 9 12.07 27.97 -13.33
C SER A 9 11.61 27.14 -12.13
N VAL A 10 10.41 27.42 -11.60
CA VAL A 10 9.83 26.64 -10.49
C VAL A 10 9.49 25.22 -10.93
N HIS A 11 8.97 25.05 -12.15
CA HIS A 11 8.64 23.73 -12.70
C HIS A 11 9.88 22.87 -12.93
N ILE A 12 10.97 23.48 -13.44
CA ILE A 12 12.27 22.80 -13.61
C ILE A 12 12.88 22.45 -12.25
N GLU A 13 12.72 23.29 -11.23
CA GLU A 13 13.22 23.03 -9.88
C GLU A 13 12.44 21.90 -9.18
N GLU A 14 11.14 21.79 -9.42
CA GLU A 14 10.32 20.64 -8.99
C GLU A 14 10.71 19.35 -9.73
N GLU A 15 10.94 19.41 -11.04
CA GLU A 15 11.45 18.28 -11.83
C GLU A 15 12.82 17.81 -11.33
N LEU A 16 13.76 18.73 -11.10
CA LEU A 16 15.10 18.43 -10.56
C LEU A 16 15.02 17.85 -9.15
N ALA A 17 14.08 18.32 -8.32
CA ALA A 17 13.85 17.79 -6.98
C ALA A 17 13.24 16.38 -7.00
N GLN A 18 12.36 16.06 -7.96
CA GLN A 18 11.85 14.71 -8.18
C GLN A 18 12.96 13.78 -8.70
N ILE A 19 13.77 14.25 -9.66
CA ILE A 19 14.90 13.51 -10.22
C ILE A 19 15.93 13.16 -9.12
N ARG A 20 16.31 14.12 -8.26
CA ARG A 20 17.20 13.87 -7.11
C ARG A 20 16.64 12.83 -6.14
N ARG A 21 15.32 12.86 -5.90
CA ARG A 21 14.67 11.92 -4.97
C ARG A 21 14.78 10.49 -5.48
N TYR A 22 14.75 10.24 -6.79
CA TYR A 22 14.94 8.91 -7.35
C TYR A 22 16.39 8.40 -7.26
N GLU A 23 17.38 9.28 -7.17
CA GLU A 23 18.80 8.90 -7.09
C GLU A 23 19.17 8.26 -5.74
N ASP A 24 18.54 8.70 -4.65
CA ASP A 24 18.80 8.24 -3.28
C ASP A 24 18.45 6.78 -3.00
N PHE A 25 17.76 6.13 -3.95
CA PHE A 25 17.24 4.80 -3.75
C PHE A 25 17.94 3.71 -4.57
N SER A 26 18.18 2.57 -3.92
CA SER A 26 18.75 1.37 -4.54
C SER A 26 17.67 0.39 -4.96
N THR A 27 17.75 -0.09 -6.20
CA THR A 27 16.93 -1.17 -6.76
C THR A 27 17.60 -2.53 -6.59
N THR A 28 16.81 -3.58 -6.43
CA THR A 28 17.27 -4.97 -6.38
C THR A 28 17.25 -5.57 -7.77
N ASP A 29 18.29 -6.34 -8.11
CA ASP A 29 18.37 -7.12 -9.35
C ASP A 29 17.84 -8.53 -9.09
N TRP A 30 16.62 -8.81 -9.53
CA TRP A 30 15.96 -10.08 -9.28
C TRP A 30 16.53 -11.21 -10.14
N VAL A 31 16.99 -10.89 -11.35
CA VAL A 31 17.59 -11.85 -12.29
C VAL A 31 18.89 -12.37 -11.71
N ARG A 32 19.75 -11.46 -11.25
CA ARG A 32 21.02 -11.82 -10.65
C ARG A 32 20.86 -12.65 -9.37
N ASP A 33 19.93 -12.26 -8.49
CA ASP A 33 19.65 -13.00 -7.25
C ASP A 33 19.13 -14.43 -7.55
N ALA A 34 18.28 -14.58 -8.58
CA ALA A 34 17.80 -15.88 -9.02
C ALA A 34 18.92 -16.77 -9.61
N ILE A 35 19.85 -16.20 -10.37
CA ILE A 35 21.03 -16.92 -10.89
C ILE A 35 21.90 -17.42 -9.73
N LEU A 36 22.21 -16.55 -8.76
CA LEU A 36 23.00 -16.92 -7.59
C LEU A 36 22.34 -18.05 -6.77
N GLU A 37 21.02 -18.00 -6.61
CA GLU A 37 20.29 -19.06 -5.89
C GLU A 37 20.30 -20.39 -6.65
N ARG A 38 20.17 -20.38 -7.99
CA ARG A 38 20.30 -21.61 -8.80
C ARG A 38 21.69 -22.24 -8.67
N TYR A 39 22.75 -21.42 -8.69
CA TYR A 39 24.11 -21.91 -8.47
C TYR A 39 24.27 -22.53 -7.08
N ARG A 40 23.72 -21.88 -6.04
CA ARG A 40 23.73 -22.39 -4.66
C ARG A 40 23.01 -23.74 -4.55
N GLN A 41 21.86 -23.89 -5.20
CA GLN A 41 21.11 -25.15 -5.20
C GLN A 41 21.87 -26.25 -5.95
N SER A 42 22.45 -25.93 -7.10
CA SER A 42 23.26 -26.88 -7.87
C SER A 42 24.52 -27.32 -7.12
N SER A 43 25.18 -26.42 -6.38
CA SER A 43 26.38 -26.77 -5.61
C SER A 43 26.05 -27.71 -4.45
N VAL A 44 24.96 -27.45 -3.72
CA VAL A 44 24.51 -28.33 -2.63
C VAL A 44 24.06 -29.69 -3.15
N GLN A 45 23.39 -29.71 -4.31
CA GLN A 45 22.96 -30.95 -4.93
C GLN A 45 24.18 -31.77 -5.40
N ASN A 46 25.16 -31.14 -6.06
CA ASN A 46 26.36 -31.82 -6.51
C ASN A 46 27.27 -32.29 -5.36
N SER A 47 27.40 -31.52 -4.27
CA SER A 47 28.22 -31.92 -3.12
C SER A 47 27.67 -33.13 -2.39
N ASN A 48 26.34 -33.31 -2.38
CA ASN A 48 25.68 -34.38 -1.62
C ASN A 48 25.33 -35.61 -2.46
N VAL A 49 25.55 -35.62 -3.78
CA VAL A 49 25.30 -36.79 -4.66
C VAL A 49 26.20 -37.98 -4.32
N ASN A 50 27.39 -37.73 -3.75
CA ASN A 50 28.35 -38.78 -3.40
C ASN A 50 28.36 -39.17 -1.91
N ASP A 51 27.57 -38.49 -1.06
CA ASP A 51 27.57 -38.74 0.38
C ASP A 51 26.20 -39.30 0.85
N ASN A 52 26.12 -40.63 0.99
CA ASN A 52 24.95 -41.34 1.53
C ASN A 52 24.85 -41.27 3.07
N SER A 53 25.62 -40.39 3.72
CA SER A 53 25.56 -40.20 5.16
C SER A 53 24.20 -39.67 5.62
N TRP A 54 23.71 -40.21 6.74
CA TRP A 54 22.51 -39.71 7.42
C TRP A 54 22.59 -38.20 7.71
N ARG A 55 23.80 -37.65 7.89
CA ARG A 55 24.00 -36.21 8.09
C ARG A 55 23.72 -35.42 6.80
N ALA A 56 24.16 -35.90 5.65
CA ALA A 56 23.88 -35.25 4.36
C ALA A 56 22.37 -35.23 4.08
N TRP A 57 21.68 -36.34 4.34
CA TRP A 57 20.21 -36.42 4.25
C TRP A 57 19.50 -35.42 5.19
N TRP A 58 19.95 -35.32 6.45
CA TRP A 58 19.40 -34.34 7.40
C TRP A 58 19.67 -32.88 6.96
N HIS A 59 20.86 -32.58 6.44
CA HIS A 59 21.19 -31.25 5.93
C HIS A 59 20.33 -30.87 4.71
N LEU A 60 20.15 -31.77 3.74
CA LEU A 60 19.27 -31.59 2.58
C LEU A 60 17.80 -31.37 3.00
N THR A 61 17.33 -32.18 3.95
CA THR A 61 15.96 -32.06 4.47
C THR A 61 15.77 -30.75 5.23
N PHE A 62 16.76 -30.34 6.01
CA PHE A 62 16.74 -29.08 6.74
C PHE A 62 16.73 -27.87 5.80
N GLU A 63 17.55 -27.82 4.75
CA GLU A 63 17.55 -26.69 3.81
C GLU A 63 16.23 -26.52 3.05
N SER A 64 15.56 -27.63 2.73
CA SER A 64 14.24 -27.63 2.09
C SER A 64 13.13 -27.19 3.07
N THR A 65 13.23 -27.60 4.33
CA THR A 65 12.22 -27.34 5.38
C THR A 65 12.43 -26.00 6.09
N GLU A 66 13.64 -25.43 6.07
CA GLU A 66 14.01 -24.17 6.73
C GLU A 66 13.02 -23.05 6.40
N SER A 67 12.65 -22.92 5.12
CA SER A 67 11.72 -21.87 4.69
C SER A 67 10.33 -22.03 5.31
N TRP A 68 9.84 -23.26 5.50
CA TRP A 68 8.55 -23.52 6.14
C TRP A 68 8.60 -23.28 7.65
N ILE A 69 9.72 -23.62 8.30
CA ILE A 69 9.94 -23.33 9.73
C ILE A 69 9.95 -21.81 9.97
N VAL A 70 10.64 -21.05 9.13
CA VAL A 70 10.66 -19.59 9.22
C VAL A 70 9.26 -19.02 9.05
N VAL A 71 8.49 -19.49 8.06
CA VAL A 71 7.11 -19.05 7.84
C VAL A 71 6.21 -19.38 9.04
N LEU A 72 6.39 -20.54 9.67
CA LEU A 72 5.66 -20.93 10.89
C LEU A 72 5.98 -19.99 12.06
N LEU A 73 7.26 -19.72 12.32
CA LEU A 73 7.69 -18.82 13.39
C LEU A 73 7.18 -17.39 13.16
N VAL A 74 7.25 -16.92 11.92
CA VAL A 74 6.72 -15.60 11.51
C VAL A 74 5.21 -15.53 11.73
N GLY A 75 4.45 -16.53 11.24
CA GLY A 75 3.00 -16.59 11.42
C GLY A 75 2.60 -16.58 12.90
N ALA A 76 3.25 -17.40 13.73
CA ALA A 76 2.96 -17.46 15.16
C ALA A 76 3.26 -16.13 15.87
N ALA A 77 4.38 -15.49 15.55
CA ALA A 77 4.73 -14.18 16.11
C ALA A 77 3.75 -13.07 15.69
N ILE A 78 3.27 -13.09 14.44
CA ILE A 78 2.26 -12.14 13.93
C ILE A 78 0.94 -12.32 14.69
N GLY A 79 0.47 -13.56 14.87
CA GLY A 79 -0.75 -13.88 15.62
C GLY A 79 -0.69 -13.39 17.07
N LEU A 80 0.41 -13.69 17.77
CA LEU A 80 0.66 -13.24 19.15
C LEU A 80 0.70 -11.70 19.25
N MET A 81 1.41 -11.04 18.33
CA MET A 81 1.49 -9.59 18.30
C MET A 81 0.11 -8.95 18.07
N SER A 82 -0.68 -9.49 17.14
CA SER A 82 -2.03 -8.98 16.85
C SER A 82 -2.95 -9.10 18.08
N ALA A 83 -2.91 -10.25 18.77
CA ALA A 83 -3.68 -10.47 19.99
C ALA A 83 -3.31 -9.46 21.10
N LEU A 84 -2.01 -9.22 21.33
CA LEU A 84 -1.54 -8.23 22.30
C LEU A 84 -2.00 -6.82 21.95
N ILE A 85 -1.92 -6.43 20.67
CA ILE A 85 -2.39 -5.10 20.21
C ILE A 85 -3.89 -4.97 20.43
N ALA A 86 -4.69 -6.01 20.14
CA ALA A 86 -6.13 -5.98 20.37
C ALA A 86 -6.47 -5.77 21.86
N ILE A 87 -5.88 -6.57 22.75
CA ILE A 87 -6.13 -6.49 24.21
C ILE A 87 -5.75 -5.11 24.76
N VAL A 88 -4.57 -4.60 24.39
CA VAL A 88 -4.09 -3.29 24.88
C VAL A 88 -4.89 -2.14 24.29
N THR A 89 -5.33 -2.24 23.04
CA THR A 89 -6.14 -1.19 22.39
C THR A 89 -7.51 -1.08 23.07
N ASP A 90 -8.17 -2.21 23.34
CA ASP A 90 -9.47 -2.22 23.99
C ASP A 90 -9.38 -1.64 25.41
N TRP A 91 -8.38 -2.08 26.18
CA TRP A 91 -8.12 -1.54 27.52
C TRP A 91 -7.86 -0.02 27.50
N LEU A 92 -6.99 0.48 26.60
CA LEU A 92 -6.73 1.92 26.49
C LEU A 92 -7.96 2.72 26.01
N SER A 93 -8.82 2.14 25.17
CA SER A 93 -10.03 2.80 24.71
C SER A 93 -11.04 2.95 25.86
N ASP A 94 -11.19 1.91 26.69
CA ASP A 94 -12.13 1.90 27.81
C ASP A 94 -11.74 2.89 28.91
N ILE A 95 -10.44 3.16 29.11
CA ILE A 95 -9.94 4.18 30.05
C ILE A 95 -10.55 5.57 29.82
N LYS A 96 -10.96 5.91 28.59
CA LYS A 96 -11.65 7.20 28.34
C LYS A 96 -13.02 7.28 29.02
N LEU A 97 -13.68 6.15 29.23
CA LEU A 97 -15.05 6.06 29.76
C LEU A 97 -15.06 5.82 31.27
N GLY A 98 -14.11 5.04 31.79
CA GLY A 98 -13.99 4.72 33.19
C GLY A 98 -12.88 3.72 33.47
N TYR A 99 -12.88 3.15 34.67
CA TYR A 99 -11.94 2.08 35.05
C TYR A 99 -12.64 1.05 35.93
N CYS A 100 -12.09 -0.17 35.94
CA CYS A 100 -12.55 -1.25 36.79
C CYS A 100 -11.99 -1.11 38.22
N SER A 101 -12.87 -1.08 39.22
CA SER A 101 -12.49 -0.91 40.63
C SER A 101 -11.76 -2.14 41.20
N SER A 102 -12.16 -3.34 40.78
CA SER A 102 -11.59 -4.62 41.20
C SER A 102 -10.16 -4.83 40.70
N ALA A 103 -9.87 -4.50 39.42
CA ALA A 103 -8.50 -4.45 38.91
C ALA A 103 -8.35 -3.49 37.73
N TRP A 104 -7.43 -2.53 37.86
CA TRP A 104 -7.24 -1.44 36.90
C TRP A 104 -6.78 -1.87 35.48
N TRP A 105 -6.22 -3.07 35.33
CA TRP A 105 -5.75 -3.59 34.04
C TRP A 105 -6.83 -4.33 33.24
N LEU A 106 -8.04 -4.52 33.82
CA LEU A 106 -9.16 -5.15 33.11
C LEU A 106 -9.90 -4.11 32.26
N ASN A 107 -10.27 -4.50 31.04
CA ASN A 107 -11.18 -3.72 30.19
C ASN A 107 -12.62 -3.85 30.73
N GLN A 108 -13.55 -3.04 30.22
CA GLN A 108 -14.93 -3.00 30.70
C GLN A 108 -15.63 -4.37 30.55
N LYS A 109 -15.42 -5.03 29.40
CA LYS A 109 -16.03 -6.34 29.10
C LYS A 109 -15.55 -7.44 30.05
N PHE A 110 -14.27 -7.42 30.43
CA PHE A 110 -13.71 -8.38 31.39
C PHE A 110 -14.09 -8.04 32.83
N CYS A 111 -14.22 -6.76 33.16
CA CYS A 111 -14.67 -6.32 34.48
C CYS A 111 -16.11 -6.77 34.77
N CYS A 112 -16.98 -6.74 33.76
CA CYS A 112 -18.41 -6.98 33.90
C CYS A 112 -18.87 -8.39 33.48
N TRP A 113 -17.94 -9.34 33.39
CA TRP A 113 -18.18 -10.66 32.79
C TRP A 113 -19.14 -11.58 33.58
N GLU A 114 -19.25 -11.42 34.91
CA GLU A 114 -20.02 -12.32 35.78
C GLU A 114 -21.41 -11.79 36.20
N ILE A 115 -21.81 -10.58 35.77
CA ILE A 115 -23.03 -9.91 36.24
C ILE A 115 -23.90 -9.48 35.05
N GLU A 116 -24.56 -10.44 34.41
CA GLU A 116 -25.75 -10.20 33.56
C GLU A 116 -27.04 -10.26 34.40
N ASP A 117 -27.02 -9.71 35.62
CA ASP A 117 -28.22 -9.60 36.45
C ASP A 117 -29.10 -8.45 35.97
N GLY A 118 -29.94 -8.71 34.95
CA GLY A 118 -31.25 -8.09 34.66
C GLY A 118 -31.42 -6.56 34.58
N SER A 119 -30.39 -5.76 34.87
CA SER A 119 -30.43 -4.30 35.01
C SER A 119 -29.33 -3.58 34.22
N GLY A 120 -28.36 -4.33 33.65
CA GLY A 120 -27.33 -3.80 32.76
C GLY A 120 -26.32 -2.85 33.42
N SER A 121 -26.36 -2.63 34.74
CA SER A 121 -25.40 -1.80 35.48
C SER A 121 -24.36 -2.67 36.18
N CYS A 122 -23.11 -2.56 35.73
CA CYS A 122 -21.96 -3.23 36.32
C CYS A 122 -21.44 -2.42 37.52
N ASN A 123 -21.59 -2.95 38.75
CA ASN A 123 -21.17 -2.27 39.98
C ASN A 123 -19.65 -2.08 40.09
N ASP A 124 -18.87 -2.95 39.44
CA ASP A 124 -17.40 -2.89 39.46
C ASP A 124 -16.83 -1.86 38.46
N TRP A 125 -17.64 -1.38 37.52
CA TRP A 125 -17.20 -0.40 36.54
C TRP A 125 -17.50 1.02 37.00
N THR A 126 -16.46 1.71 37.47
CA THR A 126 -16.57 3.10 37.93
C THR A 126 -16.34 4.08 36.79
N THR A 127 -17.32 4.95 36.54
CA THR A 127 -17.17 6.02 35.55
C THR A 127 -16.43 7.22 36.14
N TRP A 128 -15.79 8.04 35.29
CA TRP A 128 -15.04 9.22 35.76
C TRP A 128 -15.90 10.23 36.54
N SER A 129 -17.21 10.30 36.32
CA SER A 129 -18.11 11.15 37.11
C SER A 129 -18.29 10.65 38.55
N GLU A 130 -18.32 9.33 38.73
CA GLU A 130 -18.43 8.70 40.04
C GLU A 130 -17.13 8.84 40.84
N PHE A 131 -15.98 8.74 40.17
CA PHE A 131 -14.66 8.98 40.75
C PHE A 131 -14.53 10.37 41.39
N VAL A 132 -15.13 11.41 40.79
CA VAL A 132 -15.09 12.79 41.31
C VAL A 132 -16.17 13.03 42.38
N HIS A 133 -16.92 12.00 42.80
CA HIS A 133 -18.00 12.07 43.78
C HIS A 133 -19.12 13.09 43.46
N LEU A 134 -19.28 13.44 42.18
CA LEU A 134 -20.30 14.37 41.69
C LEU A 134 -21.61 13.66 41.28
N GLY A 135 -21.70 12.35 41.51
CA GLY A 135 -22.82 11.49 41.13
C GLY A 135 -22.61 10.76 39.80
N PRO A 136 -23.42 9.72 39.51
CA PRO A 136 -23.18 8.77 38.43
C PRO A 136 -23.42 9.32 37.01
N ASP A 137 -24.08 10.46 36.82
CA ASP A 137 -24.54 10.93 35.49
C ASP A 137 -24.30 12.40 35.14
N VAL A 138 -23.19 12.96 35.61
CA VAL A 138 -22.80 14.30 35.16
C VAL A 138 -22.17 14.23 33.76
N TYR A 139 -22.99 14.48 32.73
CA TYR A 139 -22.59 14.49 31.32
C TYR A 139 -21.32 15.32 31.07
N PHE A 140 -21.25 16.51 31.66
CA PHE A 140 -20.12 17.43 31.48
C PHE A 140 -18.79 16.85 31.98
N VAL A 141 -18.80 16.12 33.11
CA VAL A 141 -17.59 15.51 33.67
C VAL A 141 -17.13 14.36 32.78
N LYS A 142 -18.05 13.47 32.39
CA LYS A 142 -17.74 12.37 31.46
C LYS A 142 -17.18 12.90 30.12
N TRP A 143 -17.75 13.98 29.59
CA TRP A 143 -17.27 14.66 28.39
C TRP A 143 -15.85 15.24 28.56
N LEU A 144 -15.60 15.95 29.66
CA LEU A 144 -14.29 16.57 29.93
C LEU A 144 -13.17 15.53 30.01
N PHE A 145 -13.37 14.44 30.76
CA PHE A 145 -12.39 13.36 30.87
C PHE A 145 -12.18 12.64 29.53
N TYR A 146 -13.24 12.43 28.76
CA TYR A 146 -13.13 11.85 27.42
C TYR A 146 -12.24 12.68 26.50
N VAL A 147 -12.46 14.00 26.44
CA VAL A 147 -11.65 14.93 25.62
C VAL A 147 -10.19 14.99 26.11
N MET A 148 -9.99 15.02 27.44
CA MET A 148 -8.66 15.04 28.05
C MET A 148 -7.86 13.78 27.70
N TRP A 149 -8.41 12.58 27.91
CA TRP A 149 -7.72 11.34 27.59
C TRP A 149 -7.47 11.16 26.09
N ALA A 150 -8.47 11.49 25.25
CA ALA A 150 -8.33 11.40 23.80
C ALA A 150 -7.17 12.28 23.27
N THR A 151 -7.09 13.53 23.73
CA THR A 151 -6.00 14.44 23.34
C THR A 151 -4.65 14.02 23.90
N LEU A 152 -4.59 13.53 25.14
CA LEU A 152 -3.36 13.03 25.76
C LEU A 152 -2.78 11.83 24.99
N PHE A 153 -3.61 10.87 24.59
CA PHE A 153 -3.14 9.72 23.82
C PHE A 153 -2.63 10.12 22.43
N ALA A 154 -3.34 11.01 21.72
CA ALA A 154 -2.91 11.48 20.41
C ALA A 154 -1.59 12.27 20.47
N THR A 155 -1.43 13.17 21.45
CA THR A 155 -0.19 13.95 21.65
C THR A 155 0.99 13.05 21.98
N THR A 156 0.81 12.09 22.89
CA THR A 156 1.85 11.13 23.30
C THR A 156 2.29 10.26 22.12
N CYS A 157 1.33 9.75 21.35
CA CYS A 157 1.61 9.01 20.11
C CYS A 157 2.43 9.85 19.11
N ALA A 158 1.98 11.07 18.79
CA ALA A 158 2.68 11.94 17.84
C ALA A 158 4.09 12.32 18.32
N TYR A 159 4.26 12.52 19.63
CA TYR A 159 5.57 12.76 20.25
C TYR A 159 6.51 11.57 20.07
N LEU A 160 6.04 10.35 20.38
CA LEU A 160 6.84 9.13 20.26
C LEU A 160 7.28 8.88 18.81
N VAL A 161 6.34 8.97 17.86
CA VAL A 161 6.64 8.76 16.44
C VAL A 161 7.60 9.82 15.92
N LYS A 162 7.38 11.11 16.24
CA LYS A 162 8.28 12.18 15.77
C LYS A 162 9.69 12.05 16.34
N ARG A 163 9.83 11.69 17.63
CA ARG A 163 11.13 11.73 18.33
C ARG A 163 11.96 10.46 18.12
N TYR A 164 11.32 9.28 18.12
CA TYR A 164 12.05 8.01 18.18
C TYR A 164 11.98 7.18 16.89
N ALA A 165 10.88 7.25 16.12
CA ALA A 165 10.68 6.41 14.95
C ALA A 165 9.82 7.11 13.88
N PRO A 166 10.37 8.07 13.11
CA PRO A 166 9.59 8.82 12.11
C PRO A 166 9.00 7.92 11.00
N TYR A 167 9.67 6.79 10.70
CA TYR A 167 9.19 5.78 9.76
C TYR A 167 7.94 5.01 10.25
N ALA A 168 7.55 5.16 11.51
CA ALA A 168 6.34 4.52 12.04
C ALA A 168 5.05 5.26 11.63
N ALA A 169 5.14 6.52 11.19
CA ALA A 169 3.99 7.31 10.77
C ALA A 169 3.23 6.70 9.57
N GLY A 170 1.93 6.95 9.47
CA GLY A 170 1.11 6.47 8.37
C GLY A 170 0.78 4.97 8.42
N SER A 171 0.22 4.44 7.34
CA SER A 171 -0.17 3.03 7.24
C SER A 171 1.04 2.12 7.05
N GLY A 172 1.92 2.46 6.11
CA GLY A 172 3.06 1.63 5.70
C GLY A 172 2.81 0.75 4.47
N ILE A 173 1.57 0.68 3.96
CA ILE A 173 1.20 -0.16 2.80
C ILE A 173 1.89 0.32 1.52
N SER A 174 1.82 1.61 1.22
CA SER A 174 2.46 2.23 0.05
C SER A 174 3.96 1.96 0.02
N GLU A 175 4.61 2.04 1.18
CA GLU A 175 6.02 1.80 1.34
C GLU A 175 6.39 0.31 1.18
N ILE A 176 5.59 -0.61 1.74
CA ILE A 176 5.78 -2.06 1.56
C ILE A 176 5.60 -2.45 0.10
N LYS A 177 4.59 -1.91 -0.59
CA LYS A 177 4.36 -2.14 -2.02
C LYS A 177 5.60 -1.75 -2.84
N CYS A 178 6.22 -0.62 -2.52
CA CYS A 178 7.51 -0.23 -3.12
C CYS A 178 8.63 -1.23 -2.78
N ILE A 179 8.71 -1.70 -1.53
CA ILE A 179 9.74 -2.68 -1.12
C ILE A 179 9.61 -4.01 -1.86
N ILE A 180 8.39 -4.54 -1.98
CA ILE A 180 8.11 -5.78 -2.71
C ILE A 180 8.41 -5.60 -4.20
N ALA A 181 8.16 -4.41 -4.77
CA ALA A 181 8.54 -4.08 -6.14
C ALA A 181 10.06 -4.04 -6.38
N GLY A 182 10.89 -4.04 -5.32
CA GLY A 182 12.36 -4.14 -5.41
C GLY A 182 13.14 -2.94 -4.90
N PHE A 183 12.45 -2.00 -4.27
CA PHE A 183 13.05 -0.79 -3.72
C PHE A 183 13.46 -0.94 -2.25
N VAL A 184 14.67 -0.53 -1.88
CA VAL A 184 15.14 -0.75 -0.50
C VAL A 184 15.06 0.54 0.33
N MET A 185 14.21 0.52 1.38
CA MET A 185 14.17 1.57 2.42
C MET A 185 14.84 1.10 3.72
N LYS A 186 16.01 1.69 4.03
CA LYS A 186 16.78 1.32 5.24
C LYS A 186 16.05 1.76 6.51
N GLY A 187 15.94 0.86 7.49
CA GLY A 187 15.34 1.13 8.80
C GLY A 187 13.81 1.06 8.85
N PHE A 188 13.12 1.02 7.72
CA PHE A 188 11.66 0.95 7.66
C PHE A 188 11.13 -0.36 8.28
N LEU A 189 11.65 -1.51 7.83
CA LEU A 189 11.32 -2.85 8.35
C LEU A 189 12.09 -3.23 9.64
N GLY A 190 12.56 -2.25 10.41
CA GLY A 190 13.38 -2.47 11.60
C GLY A 190 12.59 -2.91 12.83
N GLY A 191 13.21 -3.68 13.73
CA GLY A 191 12.59 -4.08 15.00
C GLY A 191 12.26 -2.90 15.93
N TRP A 192 13.05 -1.82 15.89
CA TRP A 192 12.72 -0.59 16.62
C TRP A 192 11.45 0.09 16.09
N THR A 193 11.29 0.11 14.76
CA THR A 193 10.07 0.64 14.10
C THR A 193 8.86 -0.20 14.48
N LEU A 194 9.00 -1.53 14.57
CA LEU A 194 7.94 -2.42 15.04
C LEU A 194 7.46 -2.03 16.44
N VAL A 195 8.36 -1.94 17.43
CA VAL A 195 8.00 -1.61 18.82
C VAL A 195 7.32 -0.24 18.92
N MET A 196 7.90 0.79 18.29
CA MET A 196 7.34 2.14 18.37
C MET A 196 6.02 2.27 17.60
N LYS A 197 5.85 1.55 16.49
CA LYS A 197 4.58 1.55 15.74
C LYS A 197 3.48 0.81 16.49
N SER A 198 3.78 -0.32 17.16
CA SER A 198 2.80 -1.04 17.99
C SER A 198 2.28 -0.16 19.13
N ILE A 199 3.19 0.45 19.90
CA ILE A 199 2.82 1.34 21.02
C ILE A 199 2.10 2.60 20.51
N GLY A 200 2.60 3.22 19.44
CA GLY A 200 1.97 4.40 18.85
C GLY A 200 0.56 4.10 18.32
N LEU A 201 0.36 2.93 17.71
CA LEU A 201 -0.92 2.54 17.14
C LEU A 201 -2.00 2.35 18.20
N THR A 202 -1.70 1.66 19.30
CA THR A 202 -2.67 1.43 20.38
C THR A 202 -3.16 2.75 20.96
N MET A 203 -2.25 3.71 21.21
CA MET A 203 -2.62 5.07 21.65
C MET A 203 -3.37 5.86 20.58
N ALA A 204 -3.00 5.72 19.30
CA ALA A 204 -3.67 6.43 18.21
C ALA A 204 -5.12 5.96 18.06
N VAL A 205 -5.38 4.65 18.09
CA VAL A 205 -6.75 4.11 18.07
C VAL A 205 -7.49 4.46 19.35
N ALA A 206 -6.86 4.35 20.52
CA ALA A 206 -7.45 4.75 21.80
C ALA A 206 -7.84 6.24 21.83
N SER A 207 -7.18 7.13 21.10
CA SER A 207 -7.60 8.54 20.99
C SER A 207 -8.93 8.77 20.26
N ASN A 208 -9.51 7.72 19.65
CA ASN A 208 -10.71 7.78 18.80
C ASN A 208 -10.59 8.76 17.62
N LEU A 209 -9.35 9.01 17.17
CA LEU A 209 -9.09 9.58 15.86
C LEU A 209 -9.73 8.69 14.78
N SER A 210 -10.10 9.27 13.63
CA SER A 210 -10.74 8.53 12.53
C SER A 210 -9.74 7.67 11.76
N ILE A 211 -9.16 6.68 12.44
CA ILE A 211 -8.07 5.80 12.01
C ILE A 211 -8.33 4.37 12.46
N GLY A 212 -7.75 3.41 11.74
CA GLY A 212 -7.83 1.98 12.07
C GLY A 212 -6.46 1.35 12.29
N LYS A 213 -6.45 0.18 12.95
CA LYS A 213 -5.24 -0.63 13.19
C LYS A 213 -4.84 -1.54 12.03
N GLU A 214 -5.76 -1.85 11.12
CA GLU A 214 -5.57 -2.88 10.08
C GLU A 214 -4.57 -2.51 8.98
N GLY A 215 -4.38 -1.23 8.68
CA GLY A 215 -3.35 -0.82 7.73
C GLY A 215 -1.94 -0.97 8.31
N PRO A 216 -1.67 -0.39 9.49
CA PRO A 216 -0.44 -0.58 10.24
C PRO A 216 -0.10 -2.02 10.61
N SER A 217 -1.08 -2.90 10.82
CA SER A 217 -0.84 -4.32 11.13
C SER A 217 -0.10 -5.05 10.01
N VAL A 218 -0.38 -4.72 8.75
CA VAL A 218 0.37 -5.24 7.58
C VAL A 218 1.84 -4.86 7.67
N HIS A 219 2.13 -3.60 8.01
CA HIS A 219 3.51 -3.14 8.17
C HIS A 219 4.22 -3.81 9.32
N MET A 220 3.56 -3.91 10.47
CA MET A 220 4.13 -4.59 11.63
C MET A 220 4.39 -6.07 11.34
N ALA A 221 3.50 -6.74 10.60
CA ALA A 221 3.70 -8.12 10.15
C ALA A 221 4.93 -8.26 9.24
N CYS A 222 5.13 -7.36 8.27
CA CYS A 222 6.35 -7.35 7.45
C CYS A 222 7.61 -7.05 8.27
N CYS A 223 7.53 -6.21 9.31
CA CYS A 223 8.65 -6.00 10.24
C CYS A 223 8.99 -7.28 11.01
N VAL A 224 7.99 -8.01 11.51
CA VAL A 224 8.17 -9.31 12.19
C VAL A 224 8.82 -10.30 11.23
N GLY A 225 8.32 -10.41 9.99
CA GLY A 225 8.92 -11.23 8.93
C GLY A 225 10.39 -10.88 8.69
N ASN A 226 10.72 -9.61 8.50
CA ASN A 226 12.10 -9.17 8.28
C ASN A 226 13.01 -9.43 9.49
N VAL A 227 12.54 -9.20 10.72
CA VAL A 227 13.34 -9.40 11.94
C VAL A 227 13.63 -10.89 12.16
N ILE A 228 12.61 -11.75 12.07
CA ILE A 228 12.77 -13.19 12.31
C ILE A 228 13.59 -13.83 11.18
N SER A 229 13.30 -13.51 9.91
CA SER A 229 14.03 -14.11 8.78
C SER A 229 15.49 -13.70 8.74
N ARG A 230 15.87 -12.51 9.22
CA ARG A 230 17.29 -12.09 9.29
C ARG A 230 18.13 -12.88 10.28
N CYS A 231 17.51 -13.62 11.22
CA CYS A 231 18.22 -14.54 12.10
C CYS A 231 18.78 -15.76 11.32
N PHE A 232 18.27 -16.01 10.12
CA PHE A 232 18.68 -17.13 9.26
C PHE A 232 19.59 -16.62 8.12
N LYS A 233 20.73 -17.29 7.91
CA LYS A 233 21.76 -16.86 6.95
C LYS A 233 21.21 -16.80 5.51
N LYS A 234 20.39 -17.78 5.12
CA LYS A 234 19.77 -17.90 3.78
C LYS A 234 18.98 -16.65 3.37
N PHE A 235 18.13 -16.16 4.27
CA PHE A 235 17.28 -14.99 4.03
C PHE A 235 18.00 -13.65 4.21
N LYS A 236 19.12 -13.65 4.94
CA LYS A 236 20.00 -12.48 5.04
C LYS A 236 20.73 -12.21 3.72
N THR A 237 21.06 -13.26 2.97
CA THR A 237 21.81 -13.17 1.71
C THR A 237 20.92 -13.06 0.48
N SER A 238 19.86 -13.87 0.36
CA SER A 238 18.95 -13.81 -0.81
C SER A 238 17.83 -12.79 -0.59
N LYS A 239 17.73 -11.84 -1.52
CA LYS A 239 16.66 -10.84 -1.51
C LYS A 239 15.34 -11.40 -2.06
N ALA A 240 15.41 -12.35 -3.01
CA ALA A 240 14.24 -13.03 -3.57
C ALA A 240 13.48 -13.82 -2.50
N GLU A 241 14.17 -14.67 -1.74
CA GLU A 241 13.54 -15.42 -0.65
C GLU A 241 13.01 -14.49 0.46
N MET A 242 13.71 -13.39 0.76
CA MET A 242 13.20 -12.36 1.69
C MET A 242 11.91 -11.71 1.14
N ARG A 243 11.82 -11.40 -0.15
CA ARG A 243 10.60 -10.88 -0.77
C ARG A 243 9.43 -11.86 -0.63
N GLU A 244 9.67 -13.16 -0.79
CA GLU A 244 8.62 -14.17 -0.58
C GLU A 244 8.10 -14.13 0.86
N ILE A 245 8.98 -14.02 1.87
CA ILE A 245 8.57 -13.91 3.27
C ILE A 245 7.84 -12.60 3.56
N LEU A 246 8.30 -11.47 3.02
CA LEU A 246 7.62 -10.17 3.21
C LEU A 246 6.21 -10.20 2.61
N THR A 247 6.05 -10.81 1.44
CA THR A 247 4.76 -10.99 0.78
C THR A 247 3.86 -11.89 1.63
N ALA A 248 4.36 -13.02 2.12
CA ALA A 248 3.61 -13.91 3.02
C ALA A 248 3.23 -13.22 4.34
N SER A 249 4.13 -12.42 4.90
CA SER A 249 3.88 -11.65 6.13
C SER A 249 2.81 -10.58 5.92
N SER A 250 2.79 -9.93 4.75
CA SER A 250 1.75 -8.94 4.41
C SER A 250 0.36 -9.57 4.35
N ALA A 251 0.26 -10.77 3.76
CA ALA A 251 -0.97 -11.57 3.72
C ALA A 251 -1.40 -11.96 5.13
N ALA A 252 -0.47 -12.45 5.97
CA ALA A 252 -0.75 -12.80 7.35
C ALA A 252 -1.19 -11.60 8.20
N GLY A 253 -0.62 -10.41 7.97
CA GLY A 253 -1.02 -9.18 8.63
C GLY A 253 -2.47 -8.78 8.35
N VAL A 254 -2.93 -8.93 7.11
CA VAL A 254 -4.35 -8.74 6.74
C VAL A 254 -5.22 -9.86 7.28
N ALA A 255 -4.74 -11.10 7.26
CA ALA A 255 -5.47 -12.24 7.79
C ALA A 255 -5.79 -12.10 9.28
N VAL A 256 -4.83 -11.69 10.11
CA VAL A 256 -5.08 -11.46 11.55
C VAL A 256 -5.87 -10.19 11.83
N ALA A 257 -5.82 -9.20 10.94
CA ALA A 257 -6.59 -7.97 11.02
C ALA A 257 -8.10 -8.21 10.85
N PHE A 258 -8.47 -9.00 9.85
CA PHE A 258 -9.86 -9.29 9.53
C PHE A 258 -10.33 -10.67 9.97
N GLY A 259 -9.47 -11.51 10.55
CA GLY A 259 -9.80 -12.91 10.83
C GLY A 259 -10.07 -13.74 9.56
N SER A 260 -9.42 -13.39 8.45
CA SER A 260 -9.73 -13.87 7.11
C SER A 260 -8.45 -14.35 6.39
N PRO A 261 -8.05 -15.63 6.53
CA PRO A 261 -6.81 -16.13 5.95
C PRO A 261 -6.83 -16.15 4.42
N ILE A 262 -7.94 -16.54 3.77
CA ILE A 262 -8.02 -16.56 2.31
C ILE A 262 -8.07 -15.12 1.77
N GLY A 263 -8.87 -14.26 2.41
CA GLY A 263 -8.98 -12.86 2.05
C GLY A 263 -7.63 -12.11 2.16
N GLY A 264 -6.81 -12.43 3.16
CA GLY A 264 -5.47 -11.87 3.32
C GLY A 264 -4.50 -12.25 2.20
N VAL A 265 -4.52 -13.50 1.73
CA VAL A 265 -3.69 -13.96 0.60
C VAL A 265 -4.12 -13.31 -0.71
N LEU A 266 -5.43 -13.22 -0.95
CA LEU A 266 -5.97 -12.55 -2.13
C LEU A 266 -5.64 -11.05 -2.11
N PHE A 267 -5.67 -10.42 -0.94
CA PHE A 267 -5.26 -9.03 -0.80
C PHE A 267 -3.78 -8.83 -1.17
N ALA A 268 -2.89 -9.73 -0.75
CA ALA A 268 -1.49 -9.65 -1.13
C ALA A 268 -1.28 -9.87 -2.65
N LEU A 269 -2.12 -10.69 -3.28
CA LEU A 269 -2.12 -10.90 -4.73
C LEU A 269 -2.67 -9.69 -5.49
N GLU A 270 -3.75 -9.08 -5.01
CA GLU A 270 -4.46 -7.98 -5.69
C GLU A 270 -3.78 -6.62 -5.49
N GLU A 271 -3.24 -6.34 -4.29
CA GLU A 271 -2.73 -5.02 -3.92
C GLU A 271 -1.20 -4.94 -3.74
N MET A 272 -0.53 -6.02 -3.29
CA MET A 272 0.87 -5.93 -2.82
C MET A 272 1.91 -6.35 -3.85
N SER A 273 1.65 -7.36 -4.68
CA SER A 273 2.63 -7.87 -5.65
C SER A 273 2.04 -7.98 -7.05
N THR A 274 2.80 -7.52 -8.04
CA THR A 274 2.46 -7.64 -9.47
C THR A 274 2.67 -9.06 -10.00
N HIS A 275 3.63 -9.79 -9.42
CA HIS A 275 3.95 -11.17 -9.76
C HIS A 275 3.86 -12.03 -8.49
N PHE A 276 3.07 -13.10 -8.55
CA PHE A 276 2.78 -13.93 -7.39
C PHE A 276 2.95 -15.42 -7.72
N PRO A 277 4.17 -15.97 -7.58
CA PRO A 277 4.43 -17.35 -7.96
C PRO A 277 3.74 -18.33 -7.00
N ASN A 278 3.38 -19.52 -7.51
CA ASN A 278 2.65 -20.53 -6.75
C ASN A 278 3.33 -20.92 -5.42
N ARG A 279 4.67 -20.92 -5.37
CA ARG A 279 5.43 -21.19 -4.15
C ARG A 279 5.17 -20.13 -3.07
N THR A 280 5.13 -18.85 -3.44
CA THR A 280 4.81 -17.74 -2.52
C THR A 280 3.35 -17.80 -2.11
N MET A 281 2.44 -18.23 -2.98
CA MET A 281 1.02 -18.43 -2.65
C MET A 281 0.84 -19.42 -1.50
N TRP A 282 1.43 -20.62 -1.62
CA TRP A 282 1.35 -21.63 -0.57
C TRP A 282 2.00 -21.19 0.74
N LYS A 283 3.18 -20.55 0.68
CA LYS A 283 3.83 -19.98 1.88
C LYS A 283 2.96 -18.90 2.54
N SER A 284 2.33 -18.04 1.75
CA SER A 284 1.45 -16.97 2.24
C SER A 284 0.21 -17.54 2.92
N PHE A 285 -0.43 -18.52 2.30
CA PHE A 285 -1.59 -19.21 2.87
C PHE A 285 -1.24 -19.91 4.18
N PHE A 286 -0.13 -20.66 4.21
CA PHE A 286 0.33 -21.31 5.42
C PHE A 286 0.66 -20.31 6.54
N CYS A 287 1.36 -19.21 6.22
CA CYS A 287 1.66 -18.14 7.18
C CYS A 287 0.39 -17.53 7.78
N ALA A 288 -0.56 -17.16 6.92
CA ALA A 288 -1.83 -16.57 7.31
C ALA A 288 -2.64 -17.52 8.21
N MET A 289 -2.74 -18.80 7.84
CA MET A 289 -3.44 -19.83 8.62
C MET A 289 -2.84 -20.00 10.02
N ILE A 290 -1.51 -20.10 10.14
CA ILE A 290 -0.85 -20.20 11.44
C ILE A 290 -1.10 -18.95 12.28
N ALA A 291 -1.01 -17.77 11.68
CA ALA A 291 -1.25 -16.51 12.37
C ALA A 291 -2.70 -16.41 12.89
N THR A 292 -3.69 -16.83 12.10
CA THR A 292 -5.10 -16.86 12.53
C THR A 292 -5.37 -17.91 13.60
N ILE A 293 -4.73 -19.10 13.52
CA ILE A 293 -4.86 -20.15 14.56
C ILE A 293 -4.31 -19.64 15.89
N VAL A 294 -3.15 -18.98 15.88
CA VAL A 294 -2.57 -18.42 17.11
C VAL A 294 -3.44 -17.30 17.68
N LEU A 295 -4.00 -16.42 16.83
CA LEU A 295 -4.96 -15.41 17.26
C LEU A 295 -6.20 -16.04 17.91
N GLN A 296 -6.74 -17.10 17.30
CA GLN A 296 -7.88 -17.83 17.84
C GLN A 296 -7.56 -18.51 19.17
N ALA A 297 -6.39 -19.13 19.28
CA ALA A 297 -5.93 -19.79 20.51
C ALA A 297 -5.75 -18.79 21.67
N MET A 298 -5.30 -17.57 21.38
CA MET A 298 -5.21 -16.51 22.37
C MET A 298 -6.58 -15.94 22.79
N ASN A 299 -7.59 -16.03 21.91
CA ASN A 299 -8.96 -15.59 22.14
C ASN A 299 -9.05 -14.21 22.83
N PRO A 300 -8.51 -13.13 22.22
CA PRO A 300 -8.35 -11.83 22.87
C PRO A 300 -9.65 -11.20 23.35
N PHE A 301 -10.80 -11.64 22.82
CA PHE A 301 -12.13 -11.14 23.17
C PHE A 301 -12.94 -12.10 24.04
N ARG A 302 -12.45 -13.32 24.30
CA ARG A 302 -13.16 -14.43 24.99
C ARG A 302 -14.52 -14.84 24.38
N THR A 303 -14.85 -14.38 23.19
CA THR A 303 -16.09 -14.73 22.47
C THR A 303 -15.95 -15.97 21.60
N GLY A 304 -14.73 -16.47 21.39
CA GLY A 304 -14.45 -17.53 20.42
C GLY A 304 -14.46 -17.06 18.95
N LYS A 305 -14.79 -15.78 18.70
CA LYS A 305 -14.73 -15.13 17.38
C LYS A 305 -13.34 -14.55 17.13
N LEU A 306 -12.92 -14.54 15.86
CA LEU A 306 -11.61 -14.00 15.47
C LEU A 306 -11.57 -12.47 15.53
N VAL A 307 -12.69 -11.83 15.19
CA VAL A 307 -12.87 -10.38 15.21
C VAL A 307 -14.23 -9.99 15.79
N MET A 308 -14.31 -8.78 16.37
CA MET A 308 -15.51 -8.30 17.07
C MET A 308 -16.73 -8.09 16.17
N PHE A 309 -16.55 -7.92 14.86
CA PHE A 309 -17.61 -7.65 13.90
C PHE A 309 -18.01 -8.87 13.06
N GLN A 310 -17.65 -10.08 13.49
CA GLN A 310 -18.10 -11.32 12.86
C GLN A 310 -19.59 -11.58 13.19
N VAL A 311 -20.41 -11.76 12.15
CA VAL A 311 -21.87 -11.92 12.22
C VAL A 311 -22.33 -13.08 11.33
N SER A 312 -23.54 -13.60 11.54
CA SER A 312 -24.14 -14.64 10.70
C SER A 312 -25.60 -14.28 10.46
N TYR A 313 -26.09 -14.50 9.24
CA TYR A 313 -27.39 -14.05 8.74
C TYR A 313 -28.22 -15.23 8.21
N ASP A 314 -29.17 -15.75 8.96
CA ASP A 314 -29.86 -17.00 8.58
C ASP A 314 -30.97 -16.81 7.52
N ARG A 315 -30.97 -15.69 6.80
CA ARG A 315 -32.04 -15.29 5.86
C ARG A 315 -31.55 -15.19 4.42
N ASP A 316 -32.45 -15.55 3.50
CA ASP A 316 -32.26 -15.38 2.07
C ASP A 316 -32.53 -13.93 1.63
N TRP A 317 -31.95 -13.55 0.50
CA TRP A 317 -32.10 -12.22 -0.10
C TRP A 317 -33.27 -12.18 -1.10
N HIS A 318 -33.89 -11.02 -1.24
CA HIS A 318 -34.95 -10.79 -2.22
C HIS A 318 -34.49 -9.98 -3.44
N PHE A 319 -35.09 -10.23 -4.61
CA PHE A 319 -34.68 -9.57 -5.87
C PHE A 319 -34.83 -8.05 -5.87
N PHE A 320 -35.84 -7.51 -5.17
CA PHE A 320 -36.04 -6.07 -5.07
C PHE A 320 -34.87 -5.36 -4.34
N GLU A 321 -34.11 -6.07 -3.51
CA GLU A 321 -33.00 -5.50 -2.76
C GLU A 321 -31.85 -5.05 -3.67
N TYR A 322 -31.74 -5.59 -4.90
CA TYR A 322 -30.76 -5.14 -5.88
C TYR A 322 -30.86 -3.65 -6.22
N LEU A 323 -32.06 -3.06 -6.14
CA LEU A 323 -32.25 -1.63 -6.33
C LEU A 323 -31.46 -0.83 -5.28
N PHE A 324 -31.48 -1.28 -4.03
CA PHE A 324 -30.75 -0.63 -2.94
C PHE A 324 -29.27 -0.99 -2.94
N VAL A 325 -28.91 -2.21 -3.37
CA VAL A 325 -27.51 -2.59 -3.64
C VAL A 325 -26.87 -1.62 -4.64
N LEU A 326 -27.60 -1.22 -5.69
CA LEU A 326 -27.14 -0.22 -6.65
C LEU A 326 -26.88 1.14 -5.98
N VAL A 327 -27.79 1.62 -5.14
CA VAL A 327 -27.61 2.89 -4.40
C VAL A 327 -26.38 2.83 -3.48
N ILE A 328 -26.18 1.71 -2.79
CA ILE A 328 -25.02 1.48 -1.92
C ILE A 328 -23.72 1.48 -2.74
N GLY A 329 -23.70 0.81 -3.89
CA GLY A 329 -22.55 0.78 -4.80
C GLY A 329 -22.20 2.15 -5.37
N LEU A 330 -23.20 2.93 -5.79
CA LEU A 330 -23.02 4.31 -6.24
C LEU A 330 -22.40 5.19 -5.13
N PHE A 331 -22.92 5.07 -3.91
CA PHE A 331 -22.38 5.78 -2.75
C PHE A 331 -20.92 5.40 -2.50
N GLY A 332 -20.58 4.10 -2.49
CA GLY A 332 -19.21 3.63 -2.26
C GLY A 332 -18.21 4.23 -3.25
N GLY A 333 -18.56 4.26 -4.54
CA GLY A 333 -17.71 4.82 -5.59
C GLY A 333 -17.51 6.33 -5.47
N LEU A 334 -18.60 7.08 -5.23
CA LEU A 334 -18.55 8.54 -5.02
C LEU A 334 -17.79 8.92 -3.74
N TYR A 335 -18.04 8.19 -2.65
CA TYR A 335 -17.33 8.35 -1.38
C TYR A 335 -15.82 8.12 -1.56
N GLY A 336 -15.43 7.03 -2.23
CA GLY A 336 -14.04 6.72 -2.53
C GLY A 336 -13.34 7.84 -3.31
N ALA A 337 -13.97 8.31 -4.40
CA ALA A 337 -13.46 9.42 -5.21
C ALA A 337 -13.30 10.72 -4.39
N LEU A 338 -14.28 11.04 -3.56
CA LEU A 338 -14.28 12.22 -2.68
C LEU A 338 -13.12 12.13 -1.68
N VAL A 339 -13.01 11.02 -0.95
CA VAL A 339 -11.99 10.85 0.10
C VAL A 339 -10.59 10.91 -0.50
N ILE A 340 -10.34 10.21 -1.62
CA ILE A 340 -9.03 10.24 -2.28
C ILE A 340 -8.67 11.68 -2.69
N LYS A 341 -9.56 12.39 -3.39
CA LYS A 341 -9.28 13.73 -3.91
C LYS A 341 -8.98 14.72 -2.79
N TYR A 342 -9.85 14.80 -1.78
CA TYR A 342 -9.68 15.78 -0.70
C TYR A 342 -8.56 15.41 0.26
N ASN A 343 -8.34 14.12 0.52
CA ASN A 343 -7.22 13.71 1.36
C ASN A 343 -5.87 14.05 0.73
N LEU A 344 -5.71 13.92 -0.59
CA LEU A 344 -4.48 14.34 -1.28
C LEU A 344 -4.24 15.85 -1.17
N ILE A 345 -5.29 16.67 -1.27
CA ILE A 345 -5.19 18.13 -1.05
C ILE A 345 -4.71 18.43 0.36
N VAL A 346 -5.28 17.77 1.37
CA VAL A 346 -4.85 17.93 2.78
C VAL A 346 -3.42 17.44 2.98
N ALA A 347 -3.03 16.32 2.37
CA ALA A 347 -1.67 15.79 2.45
C ALA A 347 -0.64 16.74 1.82
N GLN A 348 -0.96 17.37 0.69
CA GLN A 348 -0.10 18.38 0.07
C GLN A 348 -0.01 19.65 0.93
N PHE A 349 -1.14 20.12 1.48
CA PHE A 349 -1.17 21.23 2.42
C PHE A 349 -0.28 20.96 3.65
N ARG A 350 -0.30 19.75 4.20
CA ARG A 350 0.56 19.34 5.33
C ARG A 350 2.04 19.40 5.00
N LYS A 351 2.43 18.96 3.80
CA LYS A 351 3.83 18.99 3.36
C LYS A 351 4.35 20.42 3.27
N ASN A 352 3.51 21.36 2.85
CA ASN A 352 3.89 22.76 2.64
C ASN A 352 3.83 23.60 3.93
N VAL A 353 2.75 23.47 4.71
CA VAL A 353 2.45 24.36 5.85
C VAL A 353 2.72 23.70 7.21
N LEU A 354 2.23 22.48 7.43
CA LEU A 354 2.22 21.83 8.76
C LEU A 354 3.48 20.99 9.05
N ARG A 355 4.49 21.02 8.19
CA ARG A 355 5.71 20.19 8.31
C ARG A 355 6.40 20.31 9.67
N ASN A 356 6.37 21.50 10.29
CA ASN A 356 7.07 21.81 11.54
C ASN A 356 6.24 21.52 12.81
N TYR A 357 4.90 21.45 12.69
CA TYR A 357 3.97 21.34 13.82
C TYR A 357 3.16 20.03 13.86
N PRO A 358 3.74 18.84 13.64
CA PRO A 358 2.98 17.58 13.56
C PRO A 358 2.34 17.14 14.87
N ILE A 359 2.93 17.50 16.03
CA ILE A 359 2.39 17.13 17.35
C ILE A 359 1.16 18.00 17.66
N ALA A 360 1.26 19.31 17.43
CA ALA A 360 0.15 20.24 17.64
C ALA A 360 -1.03 19.91 16.69
N GLU A 361 -0.73 19.52 15.46
CA GLU A 361 -1.75 19.04 14.51
C GLU A 361 -2.50 17.81 15.05
N ALA A 362 -1.78 16.76 15.46
CA ALA A 362 -2.41 15.54 15.98
C ALA A 362 -3.26 15.82 17.25
N ALA A 363 -2.76 16.69 18.13
CA ALA A 363 -3.48 17.15 19.31
C ALA A 363 -4.77 17.87 18.96
N MET A 364 -4.71 18.81 18.01
CA MET A 364 -5.86 19.59 17.56
C MET A 364 -6.90 18.70 16.87
N LEU A 365 -6.46 17.78 16.01
CA LEU A 365 -7.35 16.83 15.35
C LEU A 365 -8.07 15.95 16.38
N ALA A 366 -7.37 15.43 17.38
CA ALA A 366 -7.98 14.64 18.44
C ALA A 366 -8.95 15.47 19.31
N PHE A 367 -8.59 16.70 19.65
CA PHE A 367 -9.43 17.61 20.42
C PHE A 367 -10.75 17.91 19.69
N VAL A 368 -10.68 18.32 18.43
CA VAL A 368 -11.86 18.62 17.61
C VAL A 368 -12.69 17.36 17.39
N THR A 369 -12.04 16.22 17.11
CA THR A 369 -12.74 14.95 16.92
C THR A 369 -13.48 14.53 18.18
N ALA A 370 -12.86 14.62 19.35
CA ALA A 370 -13.49 14.26 20.62
C ALA A 370 -14.70 15.15 20.95
N ILE A 371 -14.61 16.45 20.69
CA ILE A 371 -15.72 17.39 20.88
C ILE A 371 -16.91 17.06 19.97
N LEU A 372 -16.64 16.79 18.69
CA LEU A 372 -17.70 16.50 17.70
C LEU A 372 -18.26 15.08 17.85
N ALA A 373 -17.43 14.12 18.28
CA ALA A 373 -17.81 12.72 18.40
C ALA A 373 -18.67 12.45 19.63
N TYR A 374 -18.39 13.10 20.77
CA TYR A 374 -19.05 12.75 22.02
C TYR A 374 -20.59 12.89 22.01
N PRO A 375 -21.20 13.93 21.40
CA PRO A 375 -22.66 14.04 21.32
C PRO A 375 -23.33 12.89 20.56
N ASN A 376 -22.66 12.31 19.56
CA ASN A 376 -23.20 11.23 18.75
C ASN A 376 -22.73 9.87 19.29
N VAL A 377 -23.68 9.04 19.75
CA VAL A 377 -23.38 7.71 20.32
C VAL A 377 -22.57 6.84 19.36
N PHE A 378 -22.87 6.90 18.05
CA PHE A 378 -22.16 6.11 17.05
C PHE A 378 -20.73 6.58 16.83
N LEU A 379 -20.37 7.83 17.14
CA LEU A 379 -19.01 8.35 17.00
C LEU A 379 -18.18 8.20 18.29
N ARG A 380 -18.84 8.14 19.45
CA ARG A 380 -18.19 8.08 20.76
C ARG A 380 -17.44 6.77 21.01
N ILE A 381 -17.99 5.66 20.52
CA ILE A 381 -17.51 4.28 20.68
C ILE A 381 -16.43 3.96 19.64
N ASP A 382 -15.55 2.99 19.94
CA ASP A 382 -14.53 2.51 19.01
C ASP A 382 -15.13 1.99 17.69
N MET A 383 -14.40 2.20 16.59
CA MET A 383 -14.87 1.87 15.25
C MET A 383 -15.04 0.37 14.99
N THR A 384 -14.26 -0.48 15.66
CA THR A 384 -14.37 -1.95 15.50
C THR A 384 -15.60 -2.49 16.22
N GLU A 385 -15.88 -1.96 17.41
CA GLU A 385 -17.07 -2.32 18.20
C GLU A 385 -18.35 -1.83 17.55
N ILE A 386 -18.38 -0.57 17.08
CA ILE A 386 -19.58 -0.01 16.44
C ILE A 386 -19.93 -0.77 15.16
N MET A 387 -18.95 -1.23 14.39
CA MET A 387 -19.18 -2.04 13.20
C MET A 387 -19.87 -3.36 13.55
N GLY A 388 -19.46 -4.02 14.64
CA GLY A 388 -20.13 -5.20 15.17
C GLY A 388 -21.59 -4.93 15.55
N ILE A 389 -21.88 -3.78 16.19
CA ILE A 389 -23.24 -3.37 16.53
C ILE A 389 -24.08 -3.09 15.27
N LEU A 390 -23.52 -2.44 14.25
CA LEU A 390 -24.25 -2.10 13.02
C LEU A 390 -24.60 -3.33 12.16
N PHE A 391 -23.79 -4.37 12.23
CA PHE A 391 -24.00 -5.61 11.48
C PHE A 391 -25.02 -6.54 12.14
N ARG A 392 -25.30 -6.38 13.45
CA ARG A 392 -26.28 -7.23 14.16
C ARG A 392 -27.70 -7.07 13.63
N GLU A 393 -28.44 -8.17 13.68
CA GLU A 393 -29.88 -8.18 13.45
C GLU A 393 -30.61 -7.54 14.63
N CYS A 394 -31.78 -6.95 14.37
CA CYS A 394 -32.60 -6.31 15.41
C CYS A 394 -33.52 -7.28 16.15
N GLU A 395 -33.34 -8.59 16.00
CA GLU A 395 -34.24 -9.61 16.56
C GLU A 395 -33.46 -10.59 17.42
N GLY A 396 -33.77 -10.56 18.72
CA GLY A 396 -33.16 -11.30 19.82
C GLY A 396 -33.84 -10.84 21.12
N ALA A 397 -33.94 -11.71 22.12
CA ALA A 397 -34.74 -11.51 23.34
C ALA A 397 -34.66 -10.07 23.89
N GLY A 398 -35.83 -9.49 24.22
CA GLY A 398 -36.07 -8.07 24.47
C GLY A 398 -35.39 -7.41 25.69
N THR A 399 -34.09 -7.61 25.86
CA THR A 399 -33.28 -7.07 26.97
C THR A 399 -32.06 -6.27 26.51
N GLU A 400 -31.69 -6.29 25.23
CA GLU A 400 -30.54 -5.51 24.71
C GLU A 400 -31.00 -4.37 23.79
N ASN A 401 -31.43 -3.26 24.37
CA ASN A 401 -31.61 -2.01 23.64
C ASN A 401 -30.24 -1.46 23.21
N TYR A 402 -29.76 -1.84 22.02
CA TYR A 402 -28.52 -1.37 21.39
C TYR A 402 -28.50 0.16 21.16
N TYR A 403 -28.46 0.94 22.24
CA TYR A 403 -28.62 2.40 22.24
C TYR A 403 -29.90 2.90 21.52
N GLY A 404 -30.94 2.07 21.49
CA GLY A 404 -32.19 2.34 20.77
C GLY A 404 -32.10 2.15 19.25
N LEU A 405 -31.04 1.55 18.71
CA LEU A 405 -30.87 1.33 17.26
C LEU A 405 -31.99 0.47 16.64
N CYS A 406 -32.60 -0.40 17.44
CA CYS A 406 -33.67 -1.30 17.03
C CYS A 406 -35.05 -0.91 17.57
N ASP A 407 -35.15 0.25 18.22
CA ASP A 407 -36.42 0.75 18.75
C ASP A 407 -37.25 1.38 17.62
N LYS A 408 -38.46 0.87 17.42
CA LYS A 408 -39.35 1.29 16.34
C LYS A 408 -39.81 2.73 16.49
N SER A 409 -39.99 3.19 17.73
CA SER A 409 -40.54 4.52 18.04
C SER A 409 -39.59 5.66 17.63
N GLU A 410 -38.28 5.40 17.66
CA GLU A 410 -37.23 6.40 17.47
C GLU A 410 -36.49 6.28 16.13
N THR A 411 -37.06 5.55 15.17
CA THR A 411 -36.42 5.26 13.87
C THR A 411 -35.96 6.53 13.14
N GLY A 412 -36.79 7.58 13.12
CA GLY A 412 -36.43 8.86 12.48
C GLY A 412 -35.23 9.56 13.12
N ARG A 413 -35.14 9.53 14.47
CA ARG A 413 -34.00 10.06 15.21
C ARG A 413 -32.73 9.26 14.93
N MET A 414 -32.84 7.93 14.84
CA MET A 414 -31.70 7.05 14.52
C MET A 414 -31.17 7.27 13.11
N VAL A 415 -32.06 7.43 12.12
CA VAL A 415 -31.66 7.77 10.75
C VAL A 415 -30.89 9.09 10.70
N LEU A 416 -31.37 10.13 11.40
CA LEU A 416 -30.67 11.42 11.49
C LEU A 416 -29.30 11.28 12.16
N LEU A 417 -29.22 10.54 13.28
CA LEU A 417 -27.96 10.30 13.99
C LEU A 417 -26.95 9.54 13.13
N LEU A 418 -27.40 8.55 12.35
CA LEU A 418 -26.57 7.80 11.41
C LEU A 418 -26.08 8.69 10.27
N PHE A 419 -26.96 9.53 9.68
CA PHE A 419 -26.57 10.49 8.65
C PHE A 419 -25.49 11.46 9.13
N VAL A 420 -25.69 12.06 10.31
CA VAL A 420 -24.69 12.95 10.94
C VAL A 420 -23.40 12.18 11.23
N ALA A 421 -23.48 10.93 11.70
CA ALA A 421 -22.30 10.10 11.92
C ALA A 421 -21.54 9.80 10.63
N THR A 422 -22.23 9.49 9.53
CA THR A 422 -21.64 9.27 8.21
C THR A 422 -20.91 10.53 7.72
N ALA A 423 -21.54 11.70 7.81
CA ALA A 423 -20.95 12.96 7.38
C ALA A 423 -19.70 13.34 8.22
N LEU A 424 -19.80 13.28 9.54
CA LEU A 424 -18.69 13.60 10.44
C LEU A 424 -17.53 12.61 10.33
N ARG A 425 -17.78 11.30 10.16
CA ARG A 425 -16.72 10.33 9.90
C ARG A 425 -16.04 10.55 8.56
N CYS A 426 -16.79 10.88 7.51
CA CYS A 426 -16.22 11.18 6.20
C CYS A 426 -15.24 12.35 6.31
N PHE A 427 -15.67 13.46 6.92
CA PHE A 427 -14.80 14.61 7.18
C PHE A 427 -13.61 14.25 8.07
N GLY A 428 -13.84 13.54 9.17
CA GLY A 428 -12.80 13.11 10.11
C GLY A 428 -11.74 12.23 9.44
N THR A 429 -12.14 11.30 8.57
CA THR A 429 -11.23 10.40 7.84
C THR A 429 -10.35 11.18 6.86
N ILE A 430 -10.94 12.10 6.10
CA ILE A 430 -10.21 12.98 5.16
C ILE A 430 -9.16 13.80 5.91
N MET A 431 -9.55 14.39 7.04
CA MET A 431 -8.67 15.25 7.83
C MET A 431 -7.63 14.46 8.62
N THR A 432 -7.93 13.25 9.10
CA THR A 432 -7.02 12.52 9.99
C THR A 432 -6.02 11.64 9.25
N TYR A 433 -6.43 11.02 8.14
CA TYR A 433 -5.54 10.14 7.38
C TYR A 433 -4.38 10.96 6.78
N GLY A 434 -3.15 10.56 7.07
CA GLY A 434 -1.93 11.31 6.69
C GLY A 434 -1.36 12.23 7.77
N ALA A 435 -1.98 12.31 8.95
CA ALA A 435 -1.35 12.90 10.13
C ALA A 435 -0.10 12.09 10.54
N ARG A 436 0.83 12.70 11.29
CA ARG A 436 2.07 12.04 11.75
C ARG A 436 1.85 11.10 12.94
N VAL A 437 0.90 10.19 12.80
CA VAL A 437 0.59 9.09 13.72
C VAL A 437 0.44 7.79 12.90
N PRO A 438 0.58 6.60 13.49
CA PRO A 438 0.29 5.36 12.79
C PRO A 438 -1.22 5.30 12.50
N CYS A 439 -1.60 5.21 11.23
CA CYS A 439 -3.01 5.28 10.84
C CYS A 439 -3.33 4.32 9.68
N GLY A 440 -4.41 3.56 9.81
CA GLY A 440 -5.03 2.78 8.73
C GLY A 440 -6.35 3.38 8.29
N ILE A 441 -6.71 3.20 7.01
CA ILE A 441 -7.95 3.75 6.41
C ILE A 441 -9.07 2.71 6.24
N PHE A 442 -8.75 1.42 6.42
CA PHE A 442 -9.66 0.30 6.16
C PHE A 442 -10.92 0.37 7.03
N VAL A 443 -10.75 0.27 8.36
CA VAL A 443 -11.87 0.28 9.31
C VAL A 443 -12.67 1.59 9.29
N PRO A 444 -12.07 2.80 9.24
CA PRO A 444 -12.84 4.03 9.09
C PRO A 444 -13.73 4.05 7.85
N SER A 445 -13.22 3.57 6.71
CA SER A 445 -14.00 3.50 5.47
C SER A 445 -15.13 2.49 5.57
N MET A 446 -14.88 1.31 6.15
CA MET A 446 -15.92 0.32 6.43
C MET A 446 -16.99 0.86 7.39
N ALA A 447 -16.60 1.58 8.45
CA ALA A 447 -17.53 2.17 9.41
C ALA A 447 -18.43 3.24 8.77
N ILE A 448 -17.88 4.07 7.88
CA ILE A 448 -18.66 5.05 7.10
C ILE A 448 -19.68 4.33 6.21
N GLY A 449 -19.22 3.33 5.47
CA GLY A 449 -20.08 2.48 4.65
C GLY A 449 -21.16 1.77 5.46
N ALA A 450 -20.82 1.24 6.63
CA ALA A 450 -21.74 0.58 7.53
C ALA A 450 -22.82 1.54 8.02
N THR A 451 -22.46 2.76 8.45
CA THR A 451 -23.45 3.76 8.89
C THR A 451 -24.41 4.15 7.78
N PHE A 452 -23.91 4.34 6.55
CA PHE A 452 -24.75 4.64 5.39
C PHE A 452 -25.65 3.45 5.03
N GLY A 453 -25.08 2.25 4.96
CA GLY A 453 -25.83 1.03 4.67
C GLY A 453 -26.92 0.76 5.71
N ARG A 454 -26.60 0.89 7.01
CA ARG A 454 -27.58 0.74 8.10
C ARG A 454 -28.70 1.78 8.00
N MET A 455 -28.37 3.02 7.64
CA MET A 455 -29.34 4.08 7.41
C MET A 455 -30.31 3.71 6.29
N ILE A 456 -29.81 3.24 5.13
CA ILE A 456 -30.66 2.75 4.04
C ILE A 456 -31.50 1.55 4.51
N GLY A 457 -30.91 0.56 5.18
CA GLY A 457 -31.63 -0.60 5.67
C GLY A 457 -32.78 -0.26 6.62
N LEU A 458 -32.60 0.73 7.52
CA LEU A 458 -33.65 1.22 8.40
C LEU A 458 -34.75 1.97 7.63
N LEU A 459 -34.39 2.75 6.61
CA LEU A 459 -35.37 3.43 5.74
C LEU A 459 -36.21 2.43 4.94
N VAL A 460 -35.60 1.40 4.36
CA VAL A 460 -36.31 0.36 3.61
C VAL A 460 -37.21 -0.45 4.55
N LYS A 461 -36.73 -0.79 5.74
CA LYS A 461 -37.53 -1.47 6.76
C LYS A 461 -38.74 -0.62 7.19
N SER A 462 -38.52 0.66 7.50
CA SER A 462 -39.59 1.57 7.89
C SER A 462 -40.62 1.79 6.77
N TRP A 463 -40.17 1.80 5.51
CA TRP A 463 -41.06 1.89 4.35
C TRP A 463 -41.92 0.62 4.20
N GLN A 464 -41.31 -0.56 4.31
CA GLN A 464 -42.02 -1.84 4.24
C GLN A 464 -43.04 -2.01 5.36
N GLU A 465 -42.72 -1.58 6.60
CA GLU A 465 -43.67 -1.61 7.71
C GLU A 465 -44.84 -0.61 7.53
N SER A 466 -44.61 0.50 6.81
CA SER A 466 -45.65 1.52 6.57
C SER A 466 -46.59 1.17 5.41
N ASP A 467 -46.07 0.53 4.36
CA ASP A 467 -46.83 0.13 3.17
C ASP A 467 -46.46 -1.30 2.73
N PRO A 468 -46.99 -2.33 3.41
CA PRO A 468 -46.64 -3.73 3.15
C PRO A 468 -47.22 -4.27 1.83
N GLU A 469 -48.29 -3.66 1.29
CA GLU A 469 -48.96 -4.07 0.05
C GLU A 469 -48.30 -3.48 -1.21
N PHE A 470 -47.26 -2.67 -1.06
CA PHE A 470 -46.53 -2.10 -2.19
C PHE A 470 -45.93 -3.20 -3.07
N PHE A 471 -45.97 -3.02 -4.40
CA PHE A 471 -45.62 -4.07 -5.37
C PHE A 471 -44.19 -4.64 -5.20
N LEU A 472 -43.24 -3.88 -4.64
CA LEU A 472 -41.88 -4.34 -4.37
C LEU A 472 -41.82 -5.36 -3.21
N PHE A 473 -42.73 -5.26 -2.24
CA PHE A 473 -42.74 -6.08 -1.03
C PHE A 473 -43.68 -7.28 -1.13
N ALA A 474 -44.35 -7.48 -2.26
CA ALA A 474 -45.27 -8.60 -2.48
C ALA A 474 -44.62 -10.00 -2.34
N SER A 475 -43.28 -10.09 -2.44
CA SER A 475 -42.52 -11.33 -2.23
C SER A 475 -42.19 -11.63 -0.76
N CYS A 476 -42.47 -10.69 0.14
CA CYS A 476 -42.23 -10.83 1.58
C CYS A 476 -43.30 -11.73 2.20
N ARG A 477 -42.89 -12.65 3.09
CA ARG A 477 -43.84 -13.48 3.85
C ARG A 477 -44.35 -12.70 5.07
N PRO A 478 -45.65 -12.78 5.43
CA PRO A 478 -46.19 -12.02 6.55
C PRO A 478 -45.69 -12.47 7.93
N ASP A 479 -45.31 -13.76 8.06
CA ASP A 479 -44.88 -14.35 9.34
C ASP A 479 -43.38 -14.14 9.64
N MET A 480 -42.61 -13.62 8.67
CA MET A 480 -41.16 -13.44 8.79
C MET A 480 -40.77 -12.01 8.40
N PRO A 481 -39.90 -11.34 9.17
CA PRO A 481 -39.34 -10.04 8.80
C PRO A 481 -38.60 -10.12 7.45
N CYS A 482 -39.05 -9.31 6.50
CA CYS A 482 -38.54 -9.36 5.14
C CYS A 482 -37.17 -8.72 4.96
N ILE A 483 -36.87 -7.68 5.75
CA ILE A 483 -35.67 -6.86 5.59
C ILE A 483 -34.81 -6.93 6.85
N THR A 484 -33.53 -7.25 6.66
CA THR A 484 -32.52 -7.25 7.71
C THR A 484 -31.58 -6.05 7.52
N PRO A 485 -31.73 -4.95 8.30
CA PRO A 485 -30.88 -3.75 8.12
C PRO A 485 -29.37 -4.00 8.30
N GLY A 486 -28.99 -5.09 8.97
CA GLY A 486 -27.59 -5.51 9.14
C GLY A 486 -26.91 -5.85 7.81
N THR A 487 -27.61 -6.51 6.88
CA THR A 487 -27.06 -6.91 5.58
C THR A 487 -26.74 -5.68 4.71
N TYR A 488 -27.55 -4.64 4.82
CA TYR A 488 -27.31 -3.35 4.14
C TYR A 488 -26.09 -2.64 4.70
N ALA A 489 -25.91 -2.65 6.03
CA ALA A 489 -24.72 -2.11 6.69
C ALA A 489 -23.46 -2.85 6.23
N PHE A 490 -23.53 -4.18 6.14
CA PHE A 490 -22.45 -5.03 5.65
C PHE A 490 -22.08 -4.73 4.19
N LEU A 491 -23.05 -4.65 3.29
CA LEU A 491 -22.85 -4.27 1.88
C LEU A 491 -22.27 -2.86 1.76
N GLY A 492 -22.75 -1.92 2.58
CA GLY A 492 -22.23 -0.56 2.64
C GLY A 492 -20.77 -0.50 3.07
N ALA A 493 -20.38 -1.26 4.09
CA ALA A 493 -19.00 -1.36 4.54
C ALA A 493 -18.07 -1.87 3.43
N ALA A 494 -18.48 -2.92 2.72
CA ALA A 494 -17.74 -3.49 1.60
C ALA A 494 -17.58 -2.47 0.45
N ALA A 495 -18.67 -1.79 0.07
CA ALA A 495 -18.69 -0.80 -1.00
C ALA A 495 -17.79 0.41 -0.68
N ALA A 496 -17.84 0.94 0.54
CA ALA A 496 -16.99 2.07 0.94
C ALA A 496 -15.49 1.72 1.01
N LEU A 497 -15.16 0.51 1.48
CA LEU A 497 -13.77 0.02 1.47
C LEU A 497 -13.25 -0.15 0.04
N CYS A 498 -14.04 -0.78 -0.83
CA CYS A 498 -13.72 -0.94 -2.25
C CYS A 498 -13.57 0.41 -2.95
N GLY A 499 -14.40 1.41 -2.62
CA GLY A 499 -14.30 2.74 -3.22
C GLY A 499 -12.96 3.43 -2.93
N VAL A 500 -12.42 3.29 -1.71
CA VAL A 500 -11.17 3.93 -1.29
C VAL A 500 -9.93 3.13 -1.73
N MET A 501 -9.95 1.82 -1.56
CA MET A 501 -8.79 0.95 -1.85
C MET A 501 -8.76 0.45 -3.29
N ARG A 502 -9.89 0.41 -3.99
CA ARG A 502 -10.06 -0.13 -5.35
C ARG A 502 -9.75 -1.61 -5.55
N ILE A 503 -9.76 -2.38 -4.47
CA ILE A 503 -9.73 -3.84 -4.45
C ILE A 503 -11.17 -4.40 -4.43
N THR A 504 -11.42 -5.50 -5.15
CA THR A 504 -12.74 -6.12 -5.28
C THR A 504 -12.75 -7.55 -4.79
N VAL A 505 -11.92 -8.43 -5.37
CA VAL A 505 -11.96 -9.88 -5.11
C VAL A 505 -11.62 -10.16 -3.65
N SER A 506 -10.58 -9.50 -3.15
CA SER A 506 -10.14 -9.63 -1.76
C SER A 506 -11.20 -9.17 -0.78
N VAL A 507 -11.89 -8.05 -1.06
CA VAL A 507 -12.95 -7.52 -0.17
C VAL A 507 -14.12 -8.48 -0.11
N VAL A 508 -14.56 -9.04 -1.25
CA VAL A 508 -15.65 -10.03 -1.26
C VAL A 508 -15.31 -11.25 -0.40
N VAL A 509 -14.08 -11.77 -0.52
CA VAL A 509 -13.68 -12.95 0.25
C VAL A 509 -13.52 -12.64 1.75
N ILE A 510 -12.97 -11.47 2.10
CA ILE A 510 -12.91 -11.02 3.49
C ILE A 510 -14.31 -10.95 4.09
N MET A 511 -15.23 -10.32 3.37
CA MET A 511 -16.63 -10.16 3.78
C MET A 511 -17.34 -11.51 3.91
N PHE A 512 -17.09 -12.43 2.98
CA PHE A 512 -17.60 -13.80 3.05
C PHE A 512 -17.08 -14.59 4.27
N GLU A 513 -15.77 -14.57 4.53
CA GLU A 513 -15.19 -15.28 5.69
C GLU A 513 -15.70 -14.70 7.02
N LEU A 514 -15.97 -13.40 7.08
CA LEU A 514 -16.57 -12.74 8.25
C LEU A 514 -18.04 -13.11 8.50
N THR A 515 -18.79 -13.43 7.45
CA THR A 515 -20.21 -13.78 7.56
C THR A 515 -20.44 -15.28 7.73
N GLY A 516 -19.52 -16.09 7.21
CA GLY A 516 -19.61 -17.56 7.22
C GLY A 516 -20.69 -18.10 6.28
N GLN A 517 -21.30 -17.27 5.43
CA GLN A 517 -22.43 -17.64 4.58
C GLN A 517 -22.23 -17.19 3.14
N ILE A 518 -22.47 -18.12 2.21
CA ILE A 518 -22.20 -17.97 0.77
C ILE A 518 -23.28 -17.11 0.08
N THR A 519 -24.48 -17.02 0.66
CA THR A 519 -25.66 -16.38 0.06
C THR A 519 -25.45 -14.90 -0.28
N TYR A 520 -24.65 -14.18 0.50
CA TYR A 520 -24.40 -12.75 0.32
C TYR A 520 -23.23 -12.41 -0.62
N ILE A 521 -22.55 -13.40 -1.20
CA ILE A 521 -21.44 -13.16 -2.12
C ILE A 521 -21.91 -12.42 -3.39
N LEU A 522 -23.02 -12.85 -3.98
CA LEU A 522 -23.51 -12.29 -5.25
C LEU A 522 -23.92 -10.80 -5.12
N PRO A 523 -24.77 -10.40 -4.15
CA PRO A 523 -25.08 -8.98 -3.94
C PRO A 523 -23.83 -8.14 -3.64
N THR A 524 -22.88 -8.68 -2.88
CA THR A 524 -21.62 -8.01 -2.57
C THR A 524 -20.80 -7.77 -3.83
N MET A 525 -20.62 -8.79 -4.68
CA MET A 525 -19.90 -8.64 -5.96
C MET A 525 -20.53 -7.57 -6.86
N ILE A 526 -21.87 -7.54 -6.97
CA ILE A 526 -22.58 -6.53 -7.77
C ILE A 526 -22.35 -5.13 -7.20
N ALA A 527 -22.48 -4.95 -5.87
CA ALA A 527 -22.20 -3.67 -5.21
C ALA A 527 -20.77 -3.17 -5.50
N LEU A 528 -19.77 -4.07 -5.42
CA LEU A 528 -18.38 -3.73 -5.64
C LEU A 528 -18.07 -3.43 -7.10
N MET A 529 -18.71 -4.12 -8.05
CA MET A 529 -18.55 -3.81 -9.48
C MET A 529 -19.10 -2.43 -9.83
N ILE A 530 -20.26 -2.07 -9.28
CA ILE A 530 -20.82 -0.72 -9.43
C ILE A 530 -19.89 0.32 -8.80
N THR A 531 -19.43 0.05 -7.57
CA THR A 531 -18.46 0.90 -6.85
C THR A 531 -17.20 1.16 -7.70
N ARG A 532 -16.61 0.11 -8.27
CA ARG A 532 -15.41 0.20 -9.10
C ARG A 532 -15.67 0.96 -10.40
N ALA A 533 -16.80 0.71 -11.06
CA ALA A 533 -17.18 1.41 -12.29
C ALA A 533 -17.32 2.93 -12.05
N VAL A 534 -18.03 3.33 -10.99
CA VAL A 534 -18.19 4.73 -10.61
C VAL A 534 -16.86 5.36 -10.23
N GLY A 535 -16.03 4.65 -9.45
CA GLY A 535 -14.69 5.12 -9.07
C GLY A 535 -13.80 5.37 -10.29
N GLY A 536 -13.88 4.51 -11.31
CA GLY A 536 -13.14 4.64 -12.57
C GLY A 536 -13.36 5.98 -13.28
N TRP A 537 -14.54 6.58 -13.17
CA TRP A 537 -14.84 7.88 -13.77
C TRP A 537 -14.07 9.06 -13.15
N PHE A 538 -13.62 8.94 -11.90
CA PHE A 538 -12.95 10.03 -11.16
C PHE A 538 -11.42 9.89 -11.11
N GLY A 539 -10.85 8.90 -11.81
CA GLY A 539 -9.40 8.69 -11.92
C GLY A 539 -9.01 7.21 -11.84
N SER A 540 -7.73 6.89 -12.01
CA SER A 540 -7.15 5.55 -11.85
C SER A 540 -6.50 5.34 -10.46
N GLY A 541 -6.45 4.10 -9.99
CA GLY A 541 -5.71 3.70 -8.77
C GLY A 541 -6.43 3.93 -7.43
N GLY A 542 -6.01 3.18 -6.42
CA GLY A 542 -6.48 3.30 -5.04
C GLY A 542 -5.73 4.38 -4.24
N ILE A 543 -6.10 4.57 -2.97
CA ILE A 543 -5.43 5.56 -2.10
C ILE A 543 -3.93 5.26 -1.92
N ALA A 544 -3.53 3.98 -1.86
CA ALA A 544 -2.15 3.57 -1.68
C ALA A 544 -1.26 4.01 -2.86
N ASP A 545 -1.73 3.80 -4.10
CA ASP A 545 -1.06 4.23 -5.33
C ASP A 545 -0.94 5.75 -5.39
N ARG A 546 -2.01 6.46 -5.01
CA ARG A 546 -2.00 7.93 -4.98
C ARG A 546 -1.01 8.49 -3.97
N TYR A 547 -0.83 7.85 -2.82
CA TYR A 547 0.21 8.21 -1.85
C TYR A 547 1.63 7.90 -2.36
N ILE A 548 1.81 6.83 -3.14
CA ILE A 548 3.09 6.53 -3.80
C ILE A 548 3.48 7.68 -4.74
N ARG A 549 2.55 8.11 -5.62
CA ARG A 549 2.78 9.24 -6.53
C ARG A 549 3.02 10.55 -5.75
N LEU A 550 2.23 10.82 -4.72
CA LEU A 550 2.37 12.03 -3.89
C LEU A 550 3.73 12.09 -3.16
N ASN A 551 4.26 10.95 -2.73
CA ASN A 551 5.58 10.87 -2.09
C ASN A 551 6.73 10.82 -3.12
N GLY A 552 6.43 10.51 -4.38
CA GLY A 552 7.40 10.37 -5.45
C GLY A 552 8.26 9.12 -5.28
N TYR A 553 7.67 8.00 -4.85
CA TYR A 553 8.40 6.74 -4.86
C TYR A 553 8.49 6.18 -6.29
N PRO A 554 9.64 5.64 -6.70
CA PRO A 554 9.82 5.06 -8.03
C PRO A 554 9.22 3.65 -8.07
N ILE A 555 7.95 3.55 -8.47
CA ILE A 555 7.31 2.27 -8.78
C ILE A 555 6.86 2.29 -10.23
N LEU A 556 7.14 1.21 -10.96
CA LEU A 556 6.58 1.02 -12.30
C LEU A 556 5.17 0.47 -12.12
N GLU A 557 4.17 1.29 -12.41
CA GLU A 557 2.78 0.90 -12.22
C GLU A 557 2.35 -0.16 -13.25
N ASN A 558 1.38 -0.99 -12.87
CA ASN A 558 0.81 -2.02 -13.74
C ASN A 558 -0.17 -1.47 -14.79
N ASP A 559 -0.36 -0.15 -14.85
CA ASP A 559 -1.22 0.47 -15.85
C ASP A 559 -0.64 0.18 -17.26
N GLU A 560 -1.49 -0.35 -18.14
CA GLU A 560 -1.20 -0.56 -19.57
C GLU A 560 -1.20 0.79 -20.30
N LYS A 561 -0.29 1.69 -19.91
CA LYS A 561 -0.02 2.90 -20.67
C LYS A 561 0.74 2.50 -21.94
N VAL A 562 0.10 2.70 -23.08
CA VAL A 562 0.73 2.52 -24.39
C VAL A 562 1.36 3.83 -24.82
N PHE A 563 2.68 3.89 -24.86
CA PHE A 563 3.47 5.02 -25.29
C PHE A 563 3.70 5.02 -26.81
N ASN A 564 3.74 3.85 -27.46
CA ASN A 564 4.08 3.65 -28.87
C ASN A 564 5.42 4.30 -29.28
N VAL A 565 6.37 4.37 -28.35
CA VAL A 565 7.69 4.98 -28.58
C VAL A 565 8.79 3.92 -28.51
N PRO A 566 9.79 3.95 -29.43
CA PRO A 566 10.93 3.06 -29.33
C PRO A 566 11.78 3.39 -28.10
N VAL A 567 12.37 2.36 -27.50
CA VAL A 567 13.20 2.47 -26.29
C VAL A 567 14.43 3.36 -26.51
N SER A 568 14.89 3.53 -27.75
CA SER A 568 15.97 4.44 -28.11
C SER A 568 15.72 5.90 -27.72
N HIS A 569 14.48 6.34 -27.50
CA HIS A 569 14.19 7.70 -27.03
C HIS A 569 14.39 7.88 -25.52
N VAL A 570 14.39 6.78 -24.76
CA VAL A 570 14.50 6.77 -23.29
C VAL A 570 15.92 6.42 -22.85
N MET A 571 16.71 5.78 -23.73
CA MET A 571 18.02 5.26 -23.39
C MET A 571 19.05 6.32 -23.02
N GLN A 572 19.98 5.93 -22.16
CA GLN A 572 21.17 6.71 -21.86
C GLN A 572 22.29 6.35 -22.85
N GLU A 573 22.72 7.35 -23.63
CA GLU A 573 23.81 7.20 -24.61
C GLU A 573 25.20 7.40 -23.98
N ASN A 574 25.31 8.35 -23.06
CA ASN A 574 26.56 8.65 -22.36
C ASN A 574 26.74 7.72 -21.15
N MET A 575 27.49 6.64 -21.36
CA MET A 575 27.79 5.62 -20.34
C MET A 575 29.29 5.38 -20.22
N THR A 576 29.75 5.12 -19.00
CA THR A 576 31.13 4.67 -18.75
C THR A 576 31.19 3.17 -19.00
N VAL A 577 32.04 2.75 -19.94
CA VAL A 577 32.23 1.35 -20.32
C VAL A 577 33.58 0.83 -19.84
N MET A 578 33.68 -0.47 -19.59
CA MET A 578 34.94 -1.16 -19.31
C MET A 578 35.40 -1.88 -20.58
N THR A 579 36.68 -1.79 -20.94
CA THR A 579 37.22 -2.51 -22.11
C THR A 579 37.74 -3.89 -21.71
N ALA A 580 37.60 -4.89 -22.58
CA ALA A 580 38.00 -6.26 -22.29
C ALA A 580 39.51 -6.43 -22.07
N ALA A 581 40.30 -5.58 -22.72
CA ALA A 581 41.74 -5.48 -22.50
C ALA A 581 42.18 -4.02 -22.49
N GLY A 582 43.35 -3.76 -21.89
CA GLY A 582 44.03 -2.47 -21.97
C GLY A 582 43.72 -1.47 -20.86
N MET A 583 42.80 -1.78 -19.93
CA MET A 583 42.60 -0.98 -18.72
C MET A 583 43.61 -1.37 -17.64
N THR A 584 44.24 -0.37 -17.02
CA THR A 584 45.11 -0.59 -15.85
C THR A 584 44.27 -0.66 -14.57
N PHE A 585 44.85 -1.27 -13.54
CA PHE A 585 44.26 -1.31 -12.21
C PHE A 585 43.94 0.10 -11.67
N LYS A 586 44.85 1.06 -11.91
CA LYS A 586 44.67 2.47 -11.56
C LYS A 586 43.49 3.11 -12.29
N ASP A 587 43.28 2.81 -13.56
CA ASP A 587 42.15 3.35 -14.32
C ASP A 587 40.82 2.89 -13.71
N ILE A 588 40.70 1.61 -13.38
CA ILE A 588 39.48 1.07 -12.78
C ILE A 588 39.24 1.67 -11.39
N GLU A 589 40.29 1.80 -10.56
CA GLU A 589 40.19 2.47 -9.26
C GLU A 589 39.73 3.93 -9.42
N SER A 590 40.32 4.67 -10.38
CA SER A 590 39.92 6.04 -10.67
C SER A 590 38.47 6.17 -11.15
N ILE A 591 37.98 5.22 -11.95
CA ILE A 591 36.58 5.20 -12.39
C ILE A 591 35.67 4.95 -11.19
N LEU A 592 36.04 4.05 -10.28
CA LEU A 592 35.26 3.80 -9.07
C LEU A 592 35.28 5.00 -8.12
N GLU A 593 36.38 5.72 -7.97
CA GLU A 593 36.44 6.92 -7.13
C GLU A 593 35.65 8.09 -7.72
N ASN A 594 35.72 8.28 -9.04
CA ASN A 594 35.11 9.42 -9.72
C ASN A 594 33.62 9.23 -10.04
N THR A 595 33.14 7.98 -10.11
CA THR A 595 31.74 7.69 -10.48
C THR A 595 30.97 7.05 -9.34
N ASN A 596 29.67 7.35 -9.26
CA ASN A 596 28.72 6.72 -8.33
C ASN A 596 27.90 5.59 -9.00
N PHE A 597 28.28 5.18 -10.22
CA PHE A 597 27.59 4.14 -10.96
C PHE A 597 27.74 2.78 -10.31
N GLN A 598 26.70 1.97 -10.44
CA GLN A 598 26.52 0.74 -9.69
C GLN A 598 26.85 -0.52 -10.50
N GLY A 599 27.10 -0.36 -11.80
CA GLY A 599 27.62 -1.36 -12.69
C GLY A 599 27.96 -0.74 -14.04
N PHE A 600 28.71 -1.49 -14.83
CA PHE A 600 29.38 -1.02 -16.04
C PHE A 600 29.27 -2.11 -17.11
N PRO A 601 28.84 -1.76 -18.34
CA PRO A 601 28.92 -2.68 -19.46
C PRO A 601 30.40 -2.90 -19.84
N VAL A 602 30.72 -4.13 -20.20
CA VAL A 602 32.03 -4.57 -20.68
C VAL A 602 31.96 -4.70 -22.19
N VAL A 603 32.81 -3.96 -22.89
CA VAL A 603 32.94 -3.97 -24.36
C VAL A 603 34.31 -4.46 -24.78
N ASP A 604 34.43 -4.98 -25.99
CA ASP A 604 35.70 -5.45 -26.54
C ASP A 604 36.74 -4.32 -26.63
N ASP A 605 36.41 -3.28 -27.41
CA ASP A 605 37.20 -2.06 -27.53
C ASP A 605 36.29 -0.83 -27.49
N SER A 606 36.85 0.29 -27.05
CA SER A 606 36.23 1.62 -27.01
C SER A 606 35.71 2.08 -28.38
N ARG A 607 36.31 1.62 -29.47
CA ARG A 607 35.89 1.98 -30.84
C ARG A 607 34.88 1.00 -31.43
N SER A 608 35.07 -0.30 -31.17
CA SER A 608 34.18 -1.35 -31.71
C SER A 608 32.83 -1.34 -30.98
N MET A 609 32.84 -1.02 -29.68
CA MET A 609 31.69 -1.04 -28.77
C MET A 609 30.93 -2.36 -28.82
N ILE A 610 31.60 -3.47 -29.15
CA ILE A 610 31.00 -4.80 -29.17
C ILE A 610 30.76 -5.23 -27.72
N LEU A 611 29.52 -5.58 -27.39
CA LEU A 611 29.15 -5.97 -26.04
C LEU A 611 29.67 -7.39 -25.72
N ILE A 612 30.40 -7.52 -24.61
CA ILE A 612 30.88 -8.82 -24.10
C ILE A 612 30.11 -9.20 -22.84
N GLY A 613 29.77 -8.23 -21.99
CA GLY A 613 28.95 -8.49 -20.82
C GLY A 613 28.77 -7.30 -19.90
N TYR A 614 28.53 -7.56 -18.63
CA TYR A 614 28.22 -6.54 -17.63
C TYR A 614 28.83 -6.88 -16.27
N ILE A 615 29.41 -5.90 -15.58
CA ILE A 615 30.00 -6.10 -14.25
C ILE A 615 29.47 -5.06 -13.26
N GLY A 616 29.11 -5.51 -12.06
CA GLY A 616 28.64 -4.61 -11.01
C GLY A 616 29.79 -3.98 -10.21
N ARG A 617 29.51 -2.81 -9.63
CA ARG A 617 30.46 -2.06 -8.79
C ARG A 617 30.89 -2.85 -7.56
N SER A 618 29.99 -3.60 -6.95
CA SER A 618 30.25 -4.39 -5.75
C SER A 618 31.27 -5.49 -6.02
N GLU A 619 31.15 -6.17 -7.17
CA GLU A 619 32.09 -7.22 -7.57
C GLU A 619 33.45 -6.63 -7.90
N LEU A 620 33.49 -5.54 -8.67
CA LEU A 620 34.73 -4.82 -8.94
C LEU A 620 35.45 -4.40 -7.65
N ARG A 621 34.72 -3.82 -6.69
CA ARG A 621 35.30 -3.41 -5.40
C ARG A 621 35.85 -4.60 -4.62
N TYR A 622 35.11 -5.71 -4.57
CA TYR A 622 35.58 -6.94 -3.94
C TYR A 622 36.86 -7.47 -4.60
N LEU A 623 36.92 -7.48 -5.94
CA LEU A 623 38.08 -7.95 -6.69
C LEU A 623 39.31 -7.07 -6.45
N ILE A 624 39.13 -5.75 -6.45
CA ILE A 624 40.19 -4.77 -6.16
C ILE A 624 40.72 -4.95 -4.73
N GLU A 625 39.83 -5.07 -3.74
CA GLU A 625 40.22 -5.26 -2.34
C GLU A 625 40.97 -6.59 -2.16
N LYS A 626 40.50 -7.66 -2.79
CA LYS A 626 41.16 -8.97 -2.77
C LYS A 626 42.53 -8.94 -3.47
N ALA A 627 42.65 -8.23 -4.59
CA ALA A 627 43.91 -8.08 -5.32
C ALA A 627 44.95 -7.29 -4.49
N LYS A 628 44.51 -6.25 -3.76
CA LYS A 628 45.35 -5.48 -2.82
C LYS A 628 45.82 -6.33 -1.64
N VAL A 629 44.92 -7.10 -1.03
CA VAL A 629 45.24 -7.99 0.11
C VAL A 629 46.27 -9.05 -0.30
N ASN A 630 46.10 -9.65 -1.48
CA ASN A 630 47.00 -10.68 -1.99
C ASN A 630 48.33 -10.14 -2.54
N LYS A 631 48.57 -8.81 -2.48
CA LYS A 631 49.74 -8.12 -3.06
C LYS A 631 50.02 -8.48 -4.53
N LYS A 632 48.98 -8.89 -5.27
CA LYS A 632 49.08 -9.27 -6.69
C LYS A 632 48.88 -8.06 -7.63
N ALA A 633 48.58 -6.87 -7.11
CA ALA A 633 48.25 -5.69 -7.91
C ALA A 633 49.21 -4.53 -7.64
N HIS A 634 49.80 -4.01 -8.72
CA HIS A 634 50.41 -2.69 -8.81
C HIS A 634 49.53 -1.76 -9.66
N ASP A 635 49.74 -0.45 -9.57
CA ASP A 635 48.94 0.56 -10.29
C ASP A 635 48.88 0.29 -11.81
N ASP A 636 49.98 -0.20 -12.39
CA ASP A 636 50.13 -0.49 -13.82
C ASP A 636 49.72 -1.92 -14.23
N THR A 637 49.25 -2.75 -13.29
CA THR A 637 48.79 -4.11 -13.59
C THR A 637 47.60 -4.08 -14.55
N ILE A 638 47.66 -4.86 -15.63
CA ILE A 638 46.62 -4.87 -16.68
C ILE A 638 45.45 -5.72 -16.21
N CYS A 639 44.24 -5.19 -16.32
CA CYS A 639 43.02 -5.91 -15.99
C CYS A 639 42.34 -6.40 -17.28
N ARG A 640 41.97 -7.68 -17.32
CA ARG A 640 41.32 -8.33 -18.46
C ARG A 640 39.91 -8.78 -18.08
N PHE A 641 38.97 -8.65 -19.01
CA PHE A 641 37.58 -9.10 -18.87
C PHE A 641 37.20 -10.02 -20.03
N THR A 642 37.88 -11.17 -20.15
CA THR A 642 37.63 -12.15 -21.22
C THR A 642 36.84 -13.34 -20.69
N PRO A 643 35.73 -13.74 -21.34
CA PRO A 643 34.86 -14.81 -20.87
C PRO A 643 35.49 -16.20 -20.95
N ASP A 644 36.37 -16.41 -21.92
CA ASP A 644 37.16 -17.62 -22.14
C ASP A 644 38.62 -17.22 -22.42
N GLY A 645 39.44 -17.22 -21.38
CA GLY A 645 40.88 -17.36 -21.57
C GLY A 645 41.23 -18.83 -21.42
N ASP A 646 41.81 -19.43 -22.46
CA ASP A 646 42.69 -20.59 -22.29
C ASP A 646 43.53 -20.38 -21.02
N GLU A 647 43.63 -21.43 -20.20
CA GLU A 647 44.32 -21.40 -18.92
C GLU A 647 45.61 -20.56 -18.97
N PRO A 648 45.74 -19.45 -18.22
CA PRO A 648 47.08 -19.04 -17.84
C PRO A 648 47.59 -20.15 -16.93
N GLU A 649 48.63 -20.85 -17.37
CA GLU A 649 49.28 -21.95 -16.64
C GLU A 649 49.22 -21.74 -15.13
N ILE A 650 48.59 -22.68 -14.42
CA ILE A 650 48.81 -22.84 -13.00
C ILE A 650 50.28 -23.23 -12.87
N LEU A 651 51.18 -22.27 -12.67
CA LEU A 651 52.51 -22.56 -12.18
C LEU A 651 52.34 -23.07 -10.75
N THR A 652 52.32 -24.39 -10.63
CA THR A 652 52.73 -25.13 -9.45
C THR A 652 54.05 -24.52 -8.97
N ASN A 653 53.98 -23.68 -7.95
CA ASN A 653 55.18 -23.38 -7.19
C ASN A 653 55.58 -24.65 -6.44
N LEU A 654 56.63 -25.28 -6.97
CA LEU A 654 57.68 -26.00 -6.25
C LEU A 654 57.41 -26.23 -4.75
N GLY A 655 57.08 -27.48 -4.43
CA GLY A 655 57.33 -28.19 -3.18
C GLY A 655 57.08 -27.45 -1.86
N LEU A 656 56.02 -27.83 -1.15
CA LEU A 656 56.11 -28.67 0.07
C LEU A 656 54.73 -28.85 0.72
N ASP A 657 54.56 -30.05 1.26
CA ASP A 657 53.58 -30.57 2.22
C ASP A 657 52.12 -30.84 1.82
N GLU A 658 51.83 -32.15 1.89
CA GLU A 658 50.51 -32.78 1.94
C GLU A 658 49.74 -32.33 3.19
N GLY A 659 48.45 -32.07 3.01
CA GLY A 659 47.46 -32.05 4.08
C GLY A 659 47.02 -30.66 4.50
N ASP A 660 46.04 -30.09 3.80
CA ASP A 660 44.99 -29.35 4.50
C ASP A 660 43.68 -29.36 3.72
N HIS A 661 42.58 -29.35 4.47
CA HIS A 661 41.22 -29.45 3.96
C HIS A 661 40.89 -28.29 3.00
N ILE A 662 40.34 -28.62 1.82
CA ILE A 662 39.85 -27.65 0.85
C ILE A 662 38.61 -26.97 1.43
N ASP A 663 38.79 -25.78 2.00
CA ASP A 663 37.72 -24.84 2.28
C ASP A 663 37.34 -24.13 0.98
N ASP A 664 36.14 -24.41 0.46
CA ASP A 664 35.54 -23.91 -0.79
C ASP A 664 35.35 -22.38 -0.89
N THR A 665 35.97 -21.60 0.00
CA THR A 665 35.84 -20.13 0.08
C THR A 665 37.00 -19.37 -0.56
N ASN A 666 38.10 -20.05 -0.91
CA ASN A 666 39.26 -19.45 -1.59
C ASN A 666 39.34 -19.86 -3.07
N ARG A 667 38.44 -19.34 -3.91
CA ARG A 667 38.79 -19.23 -5.34
C ARG A 667 39.91 -18.20 -5.47
N ASP A 668 41.14 -18.63 -5.71
CA ASP A 668 42.25 -17.73 -5.96
C ASP A 668 41.93 -16.81 -7.14
N LEU A 669 42.27 -15.53 -6.99
CA LEU A 669 42.14 -14.55 -8.08
C LEU A 669 43.07 -15.01 -9.21
N ARG A 670 42.48 -15.34 -10.37
CA ARG A 670 43.21 -15.79 -11.57
C ARG A 670 44.00 -14.61 -12.13
N GLY A 671 45.32 -14.79 -12.22
CA GLY A 671 46.22 -13.73 -12.70
C GLY A 671 47.62 -13.79 -12.11
N SER A 672 48.54 -13.09 -12.77
CA SER A 672 49.91 -12.81 -12.33
C SER A 672 50.00 -11.39 -11.74
N SER A 673 51.18 -10.96 -11.29
CA SER A 673 51.41 -9.55 -10.89
C SER A 673 51.26 -8.56 -12.05
N GLU A 674 51.33 -9.05 -13.30
CA GLU A 674 51.25 -8.24 -14.52
C GLU A 674 49.85 -8.21 -15.13
N VAL A 675 49.07 -9.30 -14.97
CA VAL A 675 47.71 -9.40 -15.54
C VAL A 675 46.73 -10.00 -14.55
N LEU A 676 45.63 -9.30 -14.28
CA LEU A 676 44.51 -9.75 -13.46
C LEU A 676 43.30 -10.05 -14.34
N ASP A 677 42.69 -11.22 -14.17
CA ASP A 677 41.49 -11.62 -14.92
C ASP A 677 40.23 -11.49 -14.08
N PHE A 678 39.30 -10.67 -14.57
CA PHE A 678 37.99 -10.42 -13.99
C PHE A 678 36.85 -11.08 -14.78
N GLY A 679 37.15 -11.77 -15.89
CA GLY A 679 36.18 -12.40 -16.78
C GLY A 679 35.26 -13.43 -16.11
N ALA A 680 35.74 -14.11 -15.06
CA ALA A 680 34.94 -15.06 -14.30
C ALA A 680 33.88 -14.42 -13.38
N TYR A 681 33.97 -13.10 -13.14
CA TYR A 681 33.10 -12.37 -12.20
C TYR A 681 32.13 -11.42 -12.89
N MET A 682 32.23 -11.28 -14.22
CA MET A 682 31.27 -10.54 -15.03
C MET A 682 30.10 -11.44 -15.44
N ASP A 683 28.94 -10.82 -15.63
CA ASP A 683 27.80 -11.45 -16.28
C ASP A 683 28.04 -11.44 -17.78
N GLN A 684 28.20 -12.62 -18.37
CA GLN A 684 28.48 -12.82 -19.79
C GLN A 684 27.20 -12.78 -20.64
N THR A 685 26.03 -12.87 -20.01
CA THR A 685 24.73 -12.91 -20.70
C THR A 685 23.78 -11.85 -20.13
N PRO A 686 24.15 -10.55 -20.16
CA PRO A 686 23.25 -9.49 -19.73
C PRO A 686 22.01 -9.46 -20.64
N ILE A 687 20.87 -9.01 -20.10
CA ILE A 687 19.66 -8.86 -20.90
C ILE A 687 19.83 -7.71 -21.89
N THR A 688 19.78 -8.05 -23.18
CA THR A 688 19.86 -7.11 -24.30
C THR A 688 18.55 -6.99 -25.05
N VAL A 689 18.24 -5.79 -25.53
CA VAL A 689 17.08 -5.51 -26.38
C VAL A 689 17.46 -4.64 -27.56
N HIS A 690 16.72 -4.76 -28.66
CA HIS A 690 16.93 -3.94 -29.84
C HIS A 690 16.44 -2.49 -29.61
N PRO A 691 17.17 -1.43 -30.04
CA PRO A 691 16.78 -0.04 -29.79
C PRO A 691 15.40 0.37 -30.33
N LYS A 692 14.93 -0.30 -31.39
CA LYS A 692 13.60 -0.05 -31.99
C LYS A 692 12.45 -0.81 -31.31
N LEU A 693 12.74 -1.63 -30.30
CA LEU A 693 11.68 -2.29 -29.53
C LEU A 693 10.82 -1.23 -28.84
N TYR A 694 9.53 -1.49 -28.70
CA TYR A 694 8.63 -0.57 -28.03
C TYR A 694 8.89 -0.52 -26.52
N LEU A 695 8.68 0.65 -25.93
CA LEU A 695 8.95 0.91 -24.52
C LEU A 695 8.14 0.00 -23.58
N GLU A 696 6.90 -0.33 -23.93
CA GLU A 696 6.01 -1.14 -23.09
C GLU A 696 6.58 -2.55 -22.91
N THR A 697 7.19 -3.13 -23.94
CA THR A 697 7.83 -4.45 -23.84
C THR A 697 9.01 -4.42 -22.86
N VAL A 698 9.80 -3.35 -22.86
CA VAL A 698 10.91 -3.20 -21.91
C VAL A 698 10.40 -2.93 -20.49
N MET A 699 9.28 -2.20 -20.35
CA MET A 699 8.59 -2.04 -19.07
C MET A 699 8.12 -3.39 -18.52
N ASP A 700 7.54 -4.24 -19.35
CA ASP A 700 7.11 -5.58 -18.95
C ASP A 700 8.29 -6.46 -18.55
N MET A 701 9.45 -6.35 -19.22
CA MET A 701 10.68 -7.00 -18.77
C MET A 701 11.10 -6.53 -17.37
N PHE A 702 11.07 -5.22 -17.10
CA PHE A 702 11.34 -4.69 -15.76
C PHE A 702 10.34 -5.19 -14.71
N LYS A 703 9.05 -5.30 -15.05
CA LYS A 703 8.00 -5.77 -14.12
C LYS A 703 8.09 -7.27 -13.83
N GLN A 704 8.29 -8.09 -14.87
CA GLN A 704 8.19 -9.53 -14.79
C GLN A 704 9.53 -10.19 -14.40
N LEU A 705 10.61 -9.81 -15.08
CA LEU A 705 11.94 -10.38 -14.84
C LEU A 705 12.68 -9.65 -13.73
N GLY A 706 12.43 -8.34 -13.59
CA GLY A 706 13.06 -7.53 -12.57
C GLY A 706 14.57 -7.26 -12.73
N PRO A 707 15.12 -7.10 -13.95
CA PRO A 707 16.52 -6.71 -14.11
C PRO A 707 16.75 -5.29 -13.59
N ARG A 708 17.98 -5.02 -13.14
CA ARG A 708 18.35 -3.67 -12.72
C ARG A 708 18.62 -2.73 -13.90
N VAL A 709 19.18 -3.28 -14.97
CA VAL A 709 19.57 -2.58 -16.20
C VAL A 709 19.23 -3.47 -17.38
N VAL A 710 18.77 -2.88 -18.48
CA VAL A 710 18.62 -3.54 -19.77
C VAL A 710 19.55 -2.84 -20.75
N LEU A 711 20.40 -3.61 -21.43
CA LEU A 711 21.36 -3.07 -22.40
C LEU A 711 20.73 -3.02 -23.80
N LEU A 712 21.07 -2.00 -24.58
CA LEU A 712 20.55 -1.82 -25.93
C LEU A 712 21.62 -2.17 -26.94
N GLU A 713 21.32 -3.17 -27.76
CA GLU A 713 22.28 -3.76 -28.68
C GLU A 713 21.75 -3.74 -30.11
N GLU A 714 22.57 -3.25 -31.04
CA GLU A 714 22.30 -3.29 -32.47
C GLU A 714 23.46 -3.98 -33.18
N ARG A 715 23.24 -5.21 -33.67
CA ARG A 715 24.24 -6.02 -34.39
C ARG A 715 25.54 -6.23 -33.59
N GLY A 716 25.46 -6.64 -32.32
CA GLY A 716 26.64 -6.82 -31.45
C GLY A 716 27.11 -5.54 -30.78
N LYS A 717 26.74 -4.36 -31.28
CA LYS A 717 27.23 -3.08 -30.76
C LYS A 717 26.33 -2.52 -29.67
N LEU A 718 26.93 -2.17 -28.55
CA LEU A 718 26.27 -1.47 -27.45
C LEU A 718 25.95 -0.04 -27.88
N ARG A 719 24.66 0.31 -27.88
CA ARG A 719 24.14 1.64 -28.22
C ARG A 719 23.80 2.47 -27.00
N GLY A 720 23.33 1.83 -25.94
CA GLY A 720 22.90 2.51 -24.73
C GLY A 720 22.51 1.53 -23.64
N LEU A 721 22.08 2.07 -22.52
CA LEU A 721 21.47 1.30 -21.44
C LEU A 721 20.20 2.01 -20.95
N VAL A 722 19.28 1.23 -20.41
CA VAL A 722 18.06 1.74 -19.77
C VAL A 722 17.96 1.17 -18.37
N THR A 723 17.60 2.02 -17.42
CA THR A 723 17.24 1.62 -16.06
C THR A 723 15.77 1.92 -15.78
N VAL A 724 15.21 1.29 -14.74
CA VAL A 724 13.85 1.61 -14.26
C VAL A 724 13.69 3.11 -13.98
N LYS A 725 14.76 3.78 -13.53
CA LYS A 725 14.72 5.23 -13.24
C LYS A 725 14.54 6.06 -14.50
N ASP A 726 15.09 5.65 -15.63
CA ASP A 726 14.99 6.39 -16.89
C ASP A 726 13.59 6.30 -17.48
N VAL A 727 12.98 5.11 -17.38
CA VAL A 727 11.58 4.90 -17.75
C VAL A 727 10.65 5.77 -16.88
N LEU A 728 10.86 5.79 -15.56
CA LEU A 728 10.05 6.61 -14.66
C LEU A 728 10.21 8.11 -14.91
N LYS A 729 11.42 8.58 -15.25
CA LYS A 729 11.66 9.97 -15.67
C LYS A 729 10.89 10.29 -16.95
N TYR A 730 10.84 9.35 -17.89
CA TYR A 730 10.10 9.52 -19.13
C TYR A 730 8.59 9.59 -18.89
N GLU A 731 8.05 8.68 -18.07
CA GLU A 731 6.64 8.70 -17.67
C GLU A 731 6.25 10.02 -16.98
N ALA A 732 7.07 10.49 -16.04
CA ALA A 732 6.83 11.75 -15.34
C ALA A 732 6.80 12.97 -16.28
N ARG A 733 7.66 12.97 -17.32
CA ARG A 733 7.68 14.02 -18.36
C ARG A 733 6.43 14.01 -19.25
N ILE A 734 5.90 12.83 -19.56
CA ILE A 734 4.66 12.70 -20.31
C ILE A 734 3.48 13.17 -19.46
N ASP A 735 3.37 12.67 -18.23
CA ASP A 735 2.30 13.02 -17.31
C ASP A 735 2.26 14.55 -17.04
N SER A 736 3.41 15.23 -16.95
CA SER A 736 3.47 16.69 -16.79
C SER A 736 3.03 17.45 -18.04
N THR A 737 3.37 16.93 -19.23
CA THR A 737 2.95 17.49 -20.52
C THR A 737 1.43 17.38 -20.68
N GLU A 738 0.85 16.23 -20.31
CA GLU A 738 -0.60 16.01 -20.30
C GLU A 738 -1.33 16.85 -19.23
N ALA A 739 -0.73 17.06 -18.06
CA ALA A 739 -1.31 17.93 -17.04
C ALA A 739 -1.38 19.39 -17.52
N THR A 740 -0.34 19.84 -18.23
CA THR A 740 -0.27 21.21 -18.77
C THR A 740 -1.28 21.43 -19.89
N SER A 741 -1.45 20.45 -20.79
CA SER A 741 -2.47 20.51 -21.84
C SER A 741 -3.89 20.48 -21.26
N ASN A 742 -4.14 19.64 -20.24
CA ASN A 742 -5.43 19.60 -19.56
C ASN A 742 -5.76 20.92 -18.86
N ILE A 743 -4.81 21.59 -18.18
CA ILE A 743 -5.05 22.91 -17.57
C ILE A 743 -5.41 23.97 -18.62
N GLN A 744 -4.83 23.87 -19.83
CA GLN A 744 -5.14 24.75 -20.95
C GLN A 744 -6.55 24.48 -21.51
N TYR A 745 -6.94 23.20 -21.64
CA TYR A 745 -8.30 22.79 -22.01
C TYR A 745 -9.35 23.17 -20.96
N THR A 746 -9.07 23.04 -19.66
CA THR A 746 -10.01 23.45 -18.60
C THR A 746 -10.16 24.98 -18.54
N ARG A 747 -9.17 25.75 -18.97
CA ARG A 747 -9.30 27.20 -19.17
C ARG A 747 -10.17 27.56 -20.37
N GLU A 748 -10.10 26.79 -21.46
CA GLU A 748 -10.99 26.97 -22.62
C GLU A 748 -12.43 26.53 -22.33
N CYS A 749 -12.63 25.42 -21.60
CA CYS A 749 -13.94 24.98 -21.12
C CYS A 749 -14.52 25.86 -19.99
N GLY A 750 -13.67 26.46 -19.15
CA GLY A 750 -14.09 27.49 -18.18
C GLY A 750 -14.71 28.71 -18.87
N GLY A 751 -14.19 29.08 -20.05
CA GLY A 751 -14.81 30.10 -20.91
C GLY A 751 -16.18 29.71 -21.48
N VAL A 752 -16.49 28.40 -21.58
CA VAL A 752 -17.81 27.89 -21.96
C VAL A 752 -18.78 27.94 -20.78
N PHE A 753 -18.30 27.67 -19.55
CA PHE A 753 -19.10 27.77 -18.33
C PHE A 753 -19.39 29.22 -17.95
N ASP A 754 -18.47 30.16 -18.20
CA ASP A 754 -18.71 31.61 -18.08
C ASP A 754 -19.64 32.14 -19.17
N LYS A 755 -19.55 31.60 -20.40
CA LYS A 755 -20.56 31.89 -21.44
C LYS A 755 -21.94 31.32 -21.07
N PHE A 756 -21.99 30.14 -20.45
CA PHE A 756 -23.24 29.53 -19.99
C PHE A 756 -23.82 30.23 -18.76
N SER A 757 -22.99 30.71 -17.83
CA SER A 757 -23.42 31.51 -16.67
C SER A 757 -23.89 32.91 -17.11
N SER A 758 -23.25 33.51 -18.12
CA SER A 758 -23.71 34.77 -18.75
C SER A 758 -25.00 34.59 -19.57
N TRP A 759 -25.22 33.39 -20.12
CA TRP A 759 -26.47 33.01 -20.80
C TRP A 759 -27.61 32.78 -19.79
N LEU A 760 -27.31 32.19 -18.63
CA LEU A 760 -28.24 32.04 -17.51
C LEU A 760 -28.59 33.38 -16.84
N SER A 761 -27.63 34.30 -16.66
CA SER A 761 -27.92 35.61 -16.05
C SER A 761 -28.72 36.54 -16.96
N ARG A 762 -28.69 36.31 -18.29
CA ARG A 762 -29.55 37.01 -19.26
C ARG A 762 -30.99 36.50 -19.30
N ARG A 763 -31.32 35.42 -18.58
CA ARG A 763 -32.67 34.84 -18.55
C ARG A 763 -33.58 35.42 -17.47
N ASP A 764 -33.07 36.29 -16.59
CA ASP A 764 -33.81 36.80 -15.42
C ASP A 764 -34.23 38.28 -15.50
N LEU A 765 -34.15 38.91 -16.67
CA LEU A 765 -34.69 40.25 -16.92
C LEU A 765 -35.37 40.33 -18.30
N SER A 766 -36.63 39.89 -18.37
CA SER A 766 -37.55 40.34 -19.42
C SER A 766 -39.01 40.35 -18.95
N ARG A 767 -39.36 41.38 -18.14
CA ARG A 767 -40.71 41.96 -18.13
C ARG A 767 -40.66 43.33 -18.79
N ARG A 768 -40.97 43.39 -20.09
CA ARG A 768 -41.84 44.38 -20.79
C ARG A 768 -41.49 44.46 -22.29
N PRO A 769 -42.49 44.76 -23.16
CA PRO A 769 -42.40 44.56 -24.59
C PRO A 769 -42.02 45.84 -25.37
N ALA A 770 -41.76 45.61 -26.65
CA ALA A 770 -41.76 46.54 -27.78
C ALA A 770 -40.45 47.24 -28.19
N GLN A 771 -40.21 47.11 -29.50
CA GLN A 771 -39.55 48.02 -30.45
C GLN A 771 -38.14 47.66 -30.95
N GLN A 772 -38.08 47.58 -32.29
CA GLN A 772 -36.94 47.69 -33.21
C GLN A 772 -36.30 46.42 -33.77
N GLU A 773 -37.00 45.94 -34.79
CA GLU A 773 -36.54 45.48 -36.10
C GLU A 773 -35.41 46.34 -36.73
N TYR A 774 -34.62 45.73 -37.63
CA TYR A 774 -33.59 46.28 -38.54
C TYR A 774 -32.16 46.49 -38.01
N THR A 775 -31.30 45.47 -38.09
CA THR A 775 -30.06 45.51 -38.91
C THR A 775 -29.36 44.13 -38.91
N GLN A 776 -28.57 43.87 -39.96
CA GLN A 776 -27.68 42.71 -40.14
C GLN A 776 -28.29 41.43 -40.77
N LEU A 777 -29.05 41.61 -41.85
CA LEU A 777 -29.15 40.65 -42.96
C LEU A 777 -28.12 40.95 -44.08
N GLN A 778 -26.95 41.51 -43.75
CA GLN A 778 -26.01 42.07 -44.75
C GLN A 778 -24.57 41.52 -44.70
N ASN A 779 -24.32 40.40 -44.01
CA ASN A 779 -22.98 39.78 -43.96
C ASN A 779 -22.92 38.32 -44.44
N ARG A 780 -23.93 37.85 -45.19
CA ARG A 780 -23.98 36.46 -45.67
C ARG A 780 -23.76 36.30 -47.18
N SER A 781 -23.10 37.26 -47.83
CA SER A 781 -22.91 37.27 -49.29
C SER A 781 -21.49 37.61 -49.75
N SER A 782 -20.45 37.21 -49.00
CA SER A 782 -19.06 37.56 -49.39
C SER A 782 -17.98 36.53 -49.03
N LEU A 783 -18.30 35.25 -48.79
CA LEU A 783 -17.29 34.23 -48.45
C LEU A 783 -17.33 32.93 -49.28
N GLU A 784 -18.10 32.87 -50.37
CA GLU A 784 -18.12 31.73 -51.31
C GLU A 784 -17.63 32.08 -52.73
N VAL A 785 -16.84 33.16 -52.88
CA VAL A 785 -16.13 33.46 -54.12
C VAL A 785 -14.68 33.78 -53.78
N ASN A 786 -13.86 32.73 -53.64
CA ASN A 786 -12.41 32.71 -53.92
C ASN A 786 -11.82 31.37 -53.46
N GLU A 787 -12.32 30.27 -54.03
CA GLU A 787 -11.37 29.26 -54.52
C GLU A 787 -10.78 29.77 -55.83
N SER A 788 -9.55 29.36 -56.15
CA SER A 788 -8.80 29.64 -57.38
C SER A 788 -8.14 31.01 -57.48
N HIS A 789 -6.89 31.11 -56.99
CA HIS A 789 -5.74 31.69 -57.69
C HIS A 789 -4.61 31.86 -56.67
N GLU A 790 -3.58 31.01 -56.76
CA GLU A 790 -2.14 31.33 -56.57
C GLU A 790 -1.32 30.06 -56.31
N LEU A 791 -1.14 29.30 -57.39
CA LEU A 791 0.06 28.51 -57.65
C LEU A 791 0.70 29.14 -58.90
N ASP A 792 1.63 30.08 -58.70
CA ASP A 792 2.82 30.34 -59.56
C ASP A 792 3.48 31.67 -59.16
N GLY A 793 4.81 31.68 -59.05
CA GLY A 793 5.58 32.93 -59.19
C GLY A 793 6.68 33.24 -58.17
N ARG A 794 7.74 32.42 -58.16
CA ARG A 794 9.18 32.74 -57.95
C ARG A 794 9.58 34.13 -57.38
N LEU A 795 10.40 34.11 -56.33
CA LEU A 795 11.82 34.50 -56.36
C LEU A 795 12.59 33.94 -55.15
#